data_AF-A0A535ZFU0-F1
#
_entry.id   AF-A0A535ZFU0-F1
#
_cell.length_a   1.000
_cell.length_b   1.000
_cell.length_c   1.000
_cell.angle_alpha   90.00
_cell.angle_beta   90.00
_cell.angle_gamma   90.00
#
_symmetry.space_group_name_H-M   'P 1'
#
loop_
_entity.id
_entity.type
_entity.pdbx_description
1 polymer ?
#
loop_
_entity_poly.entity_id
_entity_poly.type
_entity_poly.pdbx_seq_one_letter_code
_entity_poly.pdbx_strand_id
1 'polypeptide(L)'
;MTRGIRRRLFSFGALTPLVAVVFAGLGISVSAAPVSTLSADGTCQLSSAKGQIKHVINVQFDNTHFTRDNQNVPSDLEQMPNLLNFIEGNGVLLTNHHTPLISHTATDILTSFTGVYGDRMGVPVSNSFRYYNPSKVTTNTGVSFAYWTDPIFDPSGSPTDFTYNMLTADGKNAPAPWVPYTRAGCNVGQVATANTVLENIATDIPTVFGADSTEAAEVKANPGQAFADFVGIGVHCALGNALCSKQNNGKADLLKDEPGGYSGYMGLFGHKYVAPQLSSSPLTDLNGNTIQDPSGHVGFPGFDGMAATVSLSYVAAMQEIGIPITYAYISDAHDKHPTGPSYGPGSAGYVAALKAYDDAFGKFFTRLAGDGIDKSNTLFVFTADEGDHFAGGPPTPAGCDGVTVPCTYAKIGEVNANYAGLLATQQGITTPFAVHSDSAPTVYLTGQPDRTSATVRTFERATSQLTAVSPITGNTDTITKFLADPVEMQALHMVTADPARTPTFTLFADPNYFLFHGALNCNSPCVTEQPGFAWNHGDVQPEIVTTWLGMVGPGIDQIGVDGTTWSDHTDIRPTLMVLLGLKDDYSHDGRALTEDFSGWARPAATKKSDGYITVAQTYKQLNAAVGQFGLATLAASTRALESGNAGDDSTYTNLENQLIALTNDRNALAGQMIALLEGAEFKGQPIDQHTAQSLVVQGRALIARANALA
;
A
#
# COMPACT_ATOMS: atom_id res chain seq x y z
N MET A 1 -15.97 9.88 -64.95
CA MET A 1 -15.73 10.03 -66.41
C MET A 1 -14.48 10.89 -66.53
N THR A 2 -13.31 10.47 -67.00
CA THR A 2 -12.94 9.72 -68.22
C THR A 2 -11.54 9.08 -68.07
N ARG A 3 -11.40 7.80 -68.48
CA ARG A 3 -10.28 7.08 -69.18
C ARG A 3 -8.82 7.49 -68.87
N GLY A 4 -7.81 6.63 -68.66
CA GLY A 4 -7.61 5.20 -68.93
C GLY A 4 -6.37 4.93 -69.83
N ILE A 5 -5.36 4.22 -69.26
CA ILE A 5 -4.41 3.24 -69.87
C ILE A 5 -3.11 3.73 -70.61
N ARG A 6 -1.89 3.35 -70.11
CA ARG A 6 -0.92 2.36 -70.71
C ARG A 6 0.51 2.37 -70.07
N ARG A 7 0.89 1.22 -69.45
CA ARG A 7 2.16 0.42 -69.45
C ARG A 7 3.44 1.08 -70.08
N ARG A 8 4.69 0.99 -69.57
CA ARG A 8 5.56 -0.18 -69.21
C ARG A 8 7.04 0.29 -69.00
N LEU A 9 7.78 -0.39 -68.08
CA LEU A 9 9.22 -0.79 -68.11
C LEU A 9 10.37 0.23 -68.36
N PHE A 10 11.31 0.38 -67.42
CA PHE A 10 12.63 -0.31 -67.33
C PHE A 10 13.57 0.33 -66.28
N SER A 11 14.37 -0.53 -65.66
CA SER A 11 15.38 -0.32 -64.62
C SER A 11 16.70 0.31 -65.11
N PHE A 12 17.45 0.97 -64.21
CA PHE A 12 18.93 1.05 -64.06
C PHE A 12 19.18 1.84 -62.73
N GLY A 13 20.01 1.50 -61.74
CA GLY A 13 21.08 0.51 -61.59
C GLY A 13 22.44 1.19 -61.32
N ALA A 14 22.88 1.29 -60.06
CA ALA A 14 24.28 1.37 -59.55
C ALA A 14 24.28 1.64 -58.01
N LEU A 15 24.64 0.71 -57.08
CA LEU A 15 25.97 0.23 -56.61
C LEU A 15 26.80 1.36 -55.94
N THR A 16 27.36 1.32 -54.72
CA THR A 16 27.77 0.31 -53.69
C THR A 16 28.40 1.08 -52.47
N PRO A 17 28.87 0.50 -51.34
CA PRO A 17 28.91 -0.90 -50.90
C PRO A 17 28.41 -1.17 -49.45
N LEU A 18 28.08 -2.45 -49.20
CA LEU A 18 27.85 -3.06 -47.90
C LEU A 18 29.10 -3.88 -47.53
N VAL A 19 29.66 -3.72 -46.34
CA VAL A 19 30.69 -4.60 -45.78
C VAL A 19 29.98 -5.71 -45.01
N ALA A 20 30.18 -6.95 -45.44
CA ALA A 20 29.69 -8.15 -44.78
C ALA A 20 30.69 -8.61 -43.71
N VAL A 21 30.24 -8.71 -42.46
CA VAL A 21 30.91 -9.48 -41.40
C VAL A 21 30.14 -10.79 -41.23
N VAL A 22 30.83 -11.90 -41.44
CA VAL A 22 30.34 -13.26 -41.26
C VAL A 22 30.38 -13.59 -39.76
N PHE A 23 29.22 -13.71 -39.12
CA PHE A 23 29.08 -14.44 -37.85
C PHE A 23 28.54 -15.83 -38.16
N ALA A 24 29.33 -16.85 -37.80
CA ALA A 24 28.91 -18.25 -37.83
C ALA A 24 27.75 -18.44 -36.84
N GLY A 25 26.60 -18.86 -37.36
CA GLY A 25 25.42 -19.16 -36.56
C GLY A 25 25.62 -20.42 -35.72
N LEU A 26 25.82 -20.23 -34.42
CA LEU A 26 25.37 -21.18 -33.42
C LEU A 26 23.87 -20.98 -33.29
N GLY A 27 23.10 -21.87 -33.90
CA GLY A 27 21.64 -21.91 -33.75
C GLY A 27 21.29 -22.21 -32.30
N ILE A 28 21.01 -21.17 -31.52
CA ILE A 28 20.30 -21.31 -30.25
C ILE A 28 18.84 -21.57 -30.64
N SER A 29 18.44 -22.83 -30.59
CA SER A 29 17.03 -23.19 -30.54
C SER A 29 16.46 -22.56 -29.27
N VAL A 30 15.76 -21.44 -29.41
CA VAL A 30 14.88 -20.94 -28.35
C VAL A 30 13.74 -21.94 -28.26
N SER A 31 13.92 -22.96 -27.43
CA SER A 31 12.79 -23.76 -26.96
C SER A 31 11.88 -22.80 -26.23
N ALA A 32 10.75 -22.45 -26.84
CA ALA A 32 9.64 -21.87 -26.12
C ALA A 32 9.43 -22.74 -24.88
N ALA A 33 9.44 -22.12 -23.70
CA ALA A 33 9.04 -22.80 -22.48
C ALA A 33 7.70 -23.49 -22.74
N PRO A 34 7.46 -24.70 -22.21
CA PRO A 34 6.16 -25.33 -22.36
C PRO A 34 5.12 -24.34 -21.83
N VAL A 35 4.23 -23.90 -22.71
CA VAL A 35 2.97 -23.30 -22.29
C VAL A 35 2.34 -24.34 -21.40
N SER A 36 2.22 -24.05 -20.10
CA SER A 36 1.45 -24.90 -19.18
C SER A 36 0.10 -25.15 -19.85
N THR A 37 -0.10 -26.39 -20.28
CA THR A 37 -1.37 -26.82 -20.83
C THR A 37 -2.44 -26.55 -19.79
N LEU A 38 -3.44 -25.74 -20.14
CA LEU A 38 -4.68 -25.60 -19.39
C LEU A 38 -5.14 -26.99 -18.94
N SER A 39 -5.13 -27.22 -17.62
CA SER A 39 -5.72 -28.42 -17.04
C SER A 39 -7.23 -28.36 -17.29
N ALA A 40 -7.76 -29.44 -17.84
CA ALA A 40 -9.18 -29.59 -18.15
C ALA A 40 -10.08 -29.72 -16.89
N ASP A 41 -9.51 -29.72 -15.68
CA ASP A 41 -10.23 -30.09 -14.45
C ASP A 41 -10.66 -28.90 -13.56
N GLY A 42 -10.31 -27.64 -13.89
CA GLY A 42 -10.81 -26.47 -13.15
C GLY A 42 -10.46 -26.40 -11.65
N THR A 43 -9.41 -27.11 -11.22
CA THR A 43 -8.95 -27.16 -9.82
C THR A 43 -7.80 -26.17 -9.58
N CYS A 44 -7.76 -25.52 -8.41
CA CYS A 44 -6.68 -24.62 -8.00
C CYS A 44 -5.34 -25.36 -7.90
N GLN A 45 -4.31 -24.88 -8.62
CA GLN A 45 -2.99 -25.51 -8.70
C GLN A 45 -1.90 -24.56 -8.21
N LEU A 46 -1.67 -24.60 -6.90
CA LEU A 46 -0.49 -23.97 -6.30
C LEU A 46 0.70 -24.92 -6.46
N SER A 47 1.74 -24.47 -7.15
CA SER A 47 2.99 -25.23 -7.35
C SER A 47 3.94 -25.09 -6.16
N SER A 48 3.38 -25.03 -4.96
CA SER A 48 4.13 -24.88 -3.72
C SER A 48 5.11 -26.03 -3.52
N ALA A 49 6.24 -25.76 -2.86
CA ALA A 49 7.19 -26.81 -2.54
C ALA A 49 6.50 -27.94 -1.75
N LYS A 50 6.69 -29.19 -2.19
CA LYS A 50 6.01 -30.40 -1.67
C LYS A 50 4.47 -30.38 -1.79
N GLY A 51 3.88 -29.39 -2.45
CA GLY A 51 2.42 -29.28 -2.69
C GLY A 51 1.58 -29.16 -1.42
N GLN A 52 2.16 -28.67 -0.32
CA GLN A 52 1.51 -28.62 0.99
C GLN A 52 0.56 -27.44 1.13
N ILE A 53 0.85 -26.31 0.50
CA ILE A 53 -0.01 -25.12 0.57
C ILE A 53 -1.22 -25.34 -0.33
N LYS A 54 -2.41 -25.26 0.26
CA LYS A 54 -3.74 -25.35 -0.37
C LYS A 54 -4.54 -24.07 -0.21
N HIS A 55 -4.29 -23.33 0.87
CA HIS A 55 -4.99 -22.10 1.20
C HIS A 55 -3.98 -20.96 1.44
N VAL A 56 -4.42 -19.74 1.17
CA VAL A 56 -3.73 -18.50 1.53
C VAL A 56 -4.73 -17.61 2.25
N ILE A 57 -4.37 -17.16 3.44
CA ILE A 57 -5.14 -16.22 4.25
C ILE A 57 -4.21 -15.04 4.55
N ASN A 58 -4.44 -13.91 3.87
CA ASN A 58 -3.69 -12.68 4.09
C ASN A 58 -4.59 -11.67 4.80
N VAL A 59 -4.22 -11.24 6.00
CA VAL A 59 -4.98 -10.29 6.80
C VAL A 59 -4.10 -9.09 7.08
N GLN A 60 -4.55 -7.92 6.64
CA GLN A 60 -3.92 -6.65 6.93
C GLN A 60 -4.82 -5.88 7.90
N PHE A 61 -4.25 -5.45 9.02
CA PHE A 61 -4.94 -4.60 9.98
C PHE A 61 -4.73 -3.15 9.60
N ASP A 62 -5.71 -2.31 9.89
CA ASP A 62 -5.51 -0.89 10.12
C ASP A 62 -4.76 -0.73 11.43
N ASN A 63 -3.61 -0.05 11.39
CA ASN A 63 -2.95 0.55 12.56
C ASN A 63 -2.96 -0.37 13.81
N THR A 64 -2.29 -1.52 13.72
CA THR A 64 -2.19 -2.48 14.83
C THR A 64 -0.74 -2.62 15.25
N HIS A 65 -0.45 -2.32 16.52
CA HIS A 65 0.92 -2.20 16.99
C HIS A 65 1.49 -3.48 17.61
N PHE A 66 2.72 -3.83 17.20
CA PHE A 66 3.58 -4.73 17.98
C PHE A 66 4.38 -3.99 19.04
N THR A 67 4.83 -2.76 18.73
CA THR A 67 5.54 -1.90 19.68
C THR A 67 4.56 -1.34 20.71
N ARG A 68 5.04 -1.09 21.94
CA ARG A 68 4.20 -0.51 22.99
C ARG A 68 4.21 1.02 22.90
N ASP A 69 3.05 1.63 22.67
CA ASP A 69 2.87 3.10 22.69
C ASP A 69 3.12 3.71 24.06
N ASN A 70 2.84 2.93 25.10
CA ASN A 70 3.16 3.24 26.48
C ASN A 70 3.88 2.04 27.07
N GLN A 71 5.11 2.25 27.57
CA GLN A 71 5.96 1.19 28.12
C GLN A 71 5.27 0.27 29.17
N ASN A 72 4.28 0.80 29.91
CA ASN A 72 3.58 0.06 30.96
C ASN A 72 2.35 -0.71 30.44
N VAL A 73 1.85 -0.39 29.25
CA VAL A 73 0.68 -1.02 28.63
C VAL A 73 1.20 -2.05 27.61
N PRO A 74 0.70 -3.30 27.60
CA PRO A 74 1.05 -4.24 26.54
C PRO A 74 0.63 -3.72 25.16
N SER A 75 1.35 -4.08 24.10
CA SER A 75 0.98 -3.70 22.73
C SER A 75 -0.29 -4.43 22.27
N ASP A 76 -0.79 -4.05 21.10
CA ASP A 76 -2.04 -4.61 20.56
C ASP A 76 -1.93 -6.11 20.38
N LEU A 77 -0.81 -6.56 19.79
CA LEU A 77 -0.54 -7.99 19.63
C LEU A 77 -0.37 -8.71 20.97
N GLU A 78 0.26 -8.10 21.98
CA GLU A 78 0.36 -8.71 23.32
C GLU A 78 -1.01 -8.86 23.99
N GLN A 79 -1.97 -8.00 23.66
CA GLN A 79 -3.36 -8.07 24.11
C GLN A 79 -4.24 -8.99 23.23
N MET A 80 -3.70 -9.52 22.13
CA MET A 80 -4.33 -10.52 21.24
C MET A 80 -3.58 -11.87 21.26
N PRO A 81 -3.50 -12.55 22.41
CA PRO A 81 -2.70 -13.77 22.55
C PRO A 81 -3.12 -14.93 21.64
N ASN A 82 -4.37 -15.03 21.17
CA ASN A 82 -4.74 -16.07 20.19
C ASN A 82 -3.99 -15.88 18.87
N LEU A 83 -3.82 -14.63 18.41
CA LEU A 83 -3.06 -14.32 17.20
C LEU A 83 -1.56 -14.40 17.46
N LEU A 84 -1.06 -13.69 18.48
CA LEU A 84 0.38 -13.61 18.75
C LEU A 84 0.99 -15.00 18.99
N ASN A 85 0.38 -15.82 19.87
CA ASN A 85 0.88 -17.17 20.13
C ASN A 85 0.74 -18.10 18.91
N PHE A 86 -0.26 -17.84 18.05
CA PHE A 86 -0.39 -18.60 16.80
C PHE A 86 0.77 -18.29 15.86
N ILE A 87 1.19 -17.02 15.74
CA ILE A 87 2.34 -16.64 14.91
C ILE A 87 3.64 -17.18 15.52
N GLU A 88 3.94 -16.80 16.76
CA GLU A 88 5.21 -17.14 17.42
C GLU A 88 5.42 -18.65 17.57
N GLY A 89 4.33 -19.39 17.84
CA GLY A 89 4.40 -20.84 18.05
C GLY A 89 4.46 -21.66 16.77
N ASN A 90 4.19 -21.07 15.59
CA ASN A 90 4.00 -21.84 14.34
C ASN A 90 4.70 -21.26 13.11
N GLY A 91 5.38 -20.12 13.22
CA GLY A 91 6.07 -19.46 12.13
C GLY A 91 7.04 -18.40 12.61
N VAL A 92 7.02 -17.25 11.94
CA VAL A 92 7.90 -16.11 12.22
C VAL A 92 7.09 -14.82 12.36
N LEU A 93 7.47 -13.99 13.33
CA LEU A 93 7.01 -12.61 13.48
C LEU A 93 8.21 -11.68 13.27
N LEU A 94 8.25 -11.00 12.12
CA LEU A 94 9.25 -9.98 11.82
C LEU A 94 8.82 -8.67 12.47
N THR A 95 9.65 -8.09 13.33
CA THR A 95 9.34 -6.84 14.06
C THR A 95 10.12 -5.64 13.53
N ASN A 96 10.82 -5.83 12.42
CA ASN A 96 11.62 -4.83 11.71
C ASN A 96 11.09 -4.73 10.27
N HIS A 97 9.77 -4.65 10.16
CA HIS A 97 9.01 -4.51 8.91
C HIS A 97 8.61 -3.05 8.75
N HIS A 98 8.59 -2.52 7.53
CA HIS A 98 8.39 -1.09 7.30
C HIS A 98 7.38 -0.80 6.19
N THR A 99 6.84 0.41 6.23
CA THR A 99 5.86 0.92 5.28
C THR A 99 6.52 1.71 4.14
N PRO A 100 5.81 1.96 3.02
CA PRO A 100 6.19 3.01 2.08
C PRO A 100 5.92 4.41 2.66
N LEU A 101 6.11 5.47 1.85
CA LEU A 101 5.73 6.83 2.21
C LEU A 101 4.77 7.40 1.16
N ILE A 102 3.76 8.19 1.51
CA ILE A 102 3.34 8.58 2.88
C ILE A 102 2.57 7.40 3.49
N SER A 103 2.84 7.04 4.76
CA SER A 103 2.29 5.82 5.36
C SER A 103 0.78 5.94 5.61
N HIS A 104 -0.02 5.35 4.73
CA HIS A 104 -1.47 5.44 4.75
C HIS A 104 -2.09 4.19 4.14
N THR A 105 -3.19 3.74 4.74
CA THR A 105 -3.97 2.53 4.44
C THR A 105 -3.97 2.14 2.95
N ALA A 106 -4.39 3.05 2.07
CA ALA A 106 -4.50 2.77 0.64
C ALA A 106 -3.13 2.45 0.01
N THR A 107 -2.14 3.32 0.21
CA THR A 107 -0.80 3.14 -0.37
C THR A 107 -0.16 1.88 0.21
N ASP A 108 -0.29 1.67 1.51
CA ASP A 108 0.44 0.65 2.26
C ASP A 108 -0.11 -0.76 1.98
N ILE A 109 -1.43 -0.91 1.91
CA ILE A 109 -2.10 -2.15 1.48
C ILE A 109 -1.78 -2.46 0.03
N LEU A 110 -1.88 -1.48 -0.87
CA LEU A 110 -1.63 -1.71 -2.29
C LEU A 110 -0.16 -2.06 -2.55
N THR A 111 0.78 -1.46 -1.83
CA THR A 111 2.20 -1.84 -1.87
C THR A 111 2.41 -3.28 -1.39
N SER A 112 1.71 -3.70 -0.32
CA SER A 112 1.76 -5.08 0.18
C SER A 112 1.24 -6.09 -0.86
N PHE A 113 0.20 -5.74 -1.61
CA PHE A 113 -0.45 -6.64 -2.56
C PHE A 113 0.24 -6.71 -3.91
N THR A 114 0.82 -5.60 -4.36
CA THR A 114 1.48 -5.49 -5.67
C THR A 114 2.99 -5.73 -5.58
N GLY A 115 3.60 -5.55 -4.42
CA GLY A 115 5.06 -5.62 -4.28
C GLY A 115 5.80 -4.47 -4.98
N VAL A 116 5.13 -3.37 -5.30
CA VAL A 116 5.73 -2.16 -5.87
C VAL A 116 5.30 -0.90 -5.11
N TYR A 117 6.09 0.16 -5.18
CA TYR A 117 5.77 1.43 -4.56
C TYR A 117 4.74 2.23 -5.37
N GLY A 118 4.21 3.27 -4.71
CA GLY A 118 3.12 4.10 -5.21
C GLY A 118 3.36 4.77 -6.57
N ASP A 119 4.61 5.16 -6.87
CA ASP A 119 5.01 5.68 -8.19
C ASP A 119 4.75 4.71 -9.34
N ARG A 120 4.89 3.39 -9.10
CA ARG A 120 4.75 2.34 -10.12
C ARG A 120 3.32 1.83 -10.26
N MET A 121 2.52 1.89 -9.20
CA MET A 121 1.12 1.45 -9.21
C MET A 121 0.09 2.58 -9.37
N GLY A 122 0.48 3.84 -9.15
CA GLY A 122 -0.34 5.03 -9.44
C GLY A 122 -0.99 5.70 -8.23
N VAL A 123 -0.79 5.17 -7.02
CA VAL A 123 -1.25 5.71 -5.74
C VAL A 123 -0.01 6.09 -4.91
N PRO A 124 0.51 7.33 -5.04
CA PRO A 124 1.89 7.64 -4.67
C PRO A 124 2.10 8.11 -3.23
N VAL A 125 1.06 8.56 -2.54
CA VAL A 125 1.22 9.32 -1.29
C VAL A 125 0.26 8.85 -0.22
N SER A 126 -1.06 8.94 -0.35
CA SER A 126 -1.97 8.74 0.79
C SER A 126 -3.33 8.14 0.38
N ASN A 127 -4.23 7.98 1.34
CA ASN A 127 -5.65 7.65 1.19
C ASN A 127 -6.38 8.59 0.22
N SER A 128 -5.90 9.83 0.09
CA SER A 128 -6.26 10.71 -1.01
C SER A 128 -5.11 11.63 -1.40
N PHE A 129 -5.27 12.36 -2.48
CA PHE A 129 -4.29 13.34 -2.96
C PHE A 129 -5.02 14.48 -3.69
N ARG A 130 -4.27 15.50 -4.11
CA ARG A 130 -4.82 16.48 -5.06
C ARG A 130 -4.19 16.33 -6.42
N TYR A 131 -4.91 16.78 -7.44
CA TYR A 131 -4.37 16.87 -8.78
C TYR A 131 -4.72 18.22 -9.41
N TYR A 132 -3.79 18.77 -10.20
CA TYR A 132 -3.96 20.03 -10.91
C TYR A 132 -5.00 19.90 -12.01
N ASN A 133 -5.99 20.80 -11.99
CA ASN A 133 -6.89 20.96 -13.13
C ASN A 133 -6.09 21.51 -14.33
N PRO A 134 -6.57 21.36 -15.59
CA PRO A 134 -5.82 21.79 -16.78
C PRO A 134 -5.37 23.27 -16.78
N SER A 135 -6.11 24.14 -16.10
CA SER A 135 -5.73 25.56 -15.95
C SER A 135 -4.55 25.78 -14.99
N LYS A 136 -4.25 24.79 -14.14
CA LYS A 136 -3.28 24.81 -13.04
C LYS A 136 -3.60 25.82 -11.94
N VAL A 137 -4.72 26.55 -12.05
CA VAL A 137 -5.12 27.57 -11.06
C VAL A 137 -5.71 26.92 -9.82
N THR A 138 -6.45 25.84 -10.00
CA THR A 138 -7.10 25.07 -8.94
C THR A 138 -6.69 23.60 -9.04
N THR A 139 -6.92 22.89 -7.96
CA THR A 139 -6.74 21.45 -7.86
C THR A 139 -8.04 20.82 -7.40
N ASN A 140 -8.28 19.58 -7.83
CA ASN A 140 -9.35 18.75 -7.31
C ASN A 140 -8.78 17.69 -6.35
N THR A 141 -9.66 17.06 -5.57
CA THR A 141 -9.29 15.91 -4.73
C THR A 141 -9.45 14.64 -5.56
N GLY A 142 -8.46 13.75 -5.50
CA GLY A 142 -8.57 12.36 -5.96
C GLY A 142 -8.48 11.44 -4.75
N VAL A 143 -9.42 10.50 -4.63
CA VAL A 143 -9.46 9.50 -3.55
C VAL A 143 -8.86 8.20 -4.07
N SER A 144 -7.96 7.61 -3.29
CA SER A 144 -7.22 6.41 -3.68
C SER A 144 -8.08 5.14 -3.63
N PHE A 145 -9.16 5.15 -2.83
CA PHE A 145 -10.14 4.07 -2.71
C PHE A 145 -11.16 4.11 -3.87
N ALA A 146 -10.86 3.34 -4.92
CA ALA A 146 -11.69 3.12 -6.09
C ALA A 146 -11.34 1.76 -6.69
N TYR A 147 -12.30 1.08 -7.32
CA TYR A 147 -12.06 -0.25 -7.89
C TYR A 147 -10.85 -0.26 -8.84
N TRP A 148 -10.14 -1.38 -8.95
CA TRP A 148 -8.85 -1.48 -9.65
C TRP A 148 -8.80 -0.84 -11.04
N THR A 149 -9.90 -0.95 -11.79
CA THR A 149 -10.02 -0.46 -13.17
C THR A 149 -10.73 0.89 -13.28
N ASP A 150 -11.07 1.51 -12.16
CA ASP A 150 -11.76 2.79 -12.13
C ASP A 150 -10.84 3.92 -12.58
N PRO A 151 -11.42 4.98 -13.16
CA PRO A 151 -10.72 6.26 -13.23
C PRO A 151 -10.48 6.81 -11.80
N ILE A 152 -9.75 7.90 -11.66
CA ILE A 152 -9.67 8.60 -10.38
C ILE A 152 -11.08 8.89 -9.83
N PHE A 153 -11.29 8.57 -8.56
CA PHE A 153 -12.49 8.97 -7.84
C PHE A 153 -12.36 10.41 -7.34
N ASP A 154 -13.09 11.34 -7.96
CA ASP A 154 -13.22 12.72 -7.52
C ASP A 154 -14.55 12.94 -6.79
N PRO A 155 -14.55 13.16 -5.46
CA PRO A 155 -15.77 13.28 -4.68
C PRO A 155 -16.58 14.54 -4.98
N SER A 156 -16.01 15.52 -5.70
CA SER A 156 -16.77 16.70 -6.16
C SER A 156 -17.79 16.36 -7.27
N GLY A 157 -17.65 15.18 -7.89
CA GLY A 157 -18.47 14.76 -9.03
C GLY A 157 -18.15 15.51 -10.33
N SER A 158 -17.06 16.27 -10.38
CA SER A 158 -16.61 17.03 -11.55
C SER A 158 -15.12 16.79 -11.86
N PRO A 159 -14.72 15.53 -12.13
CA PRO A 159 -13.32 15.21 -12.39
C PRO A 159 -12.80 15.90 -13.65
N THR A 160 -11.54 16.31 -13.64
CA THR A 160 -10.82 16.72 -14.87
C THR A 160 -9.75 15.73 -15.29
N ASP A 161 -9.43 14.76 -14.42
CA ASP A 161 -8.59 13.62 -14.72
C ASP A 161 -9.47 12.37 -14.90
N PHE A 162 -9.30 11.68 -16.03
CA PHE A 162 -10.04 10.47 -16.40
C PHE A 162 -9.10 9.28 -16.62
N THR A 163 -7.84 9.42 -16.21
CA THR A 163 -6.89 8.31 -16.20
C THR A 163 -7.23 7.33 -15.07
N TYR A 164 -6.70 6.11 -15.16
CA TYR A 164 -6.89 5.09 -14.14
C TYR A 164 -6.44 5.58 -12.76
N ASN A 165 -7.15 5.18 -11.70
CA ASN A 165 -6.63 5.37 -10.34
C ASN A 165 -5.30 4.61 -10.19
N MET A 166 -5.31 3.32 -10.55
CA MET A 166 -4.13 2.45 -10.63
C MET A 166 -3.35 2.69 -11.94
N LEU A 167 -2.60 3.79 -12.00
CA LEU A 167 -1.86 4.27 -13.18
C LEU A 167 -0.38 3.89 -13.14
N THR A 168 0.05 3.05 -14.09
CA THR A 168 1.47 2.71 -14.27
C THR A 168 2.26 3.81 -14.97
N ALA A 169 3.60 3.74 -14.86
CA ALA A 169 4.55 4.58 -15.60
C ALA A 169 4.33 4.60 -17.13
N ASP A 170 3.79 3.51 -17.70
CA ASP A 170 3.51 3.38 -19.14
C ASP A 170 2.13 3.97 -19.54
N GLY A 171 1.41 4.59 -18.60
CA GLY A 171 0.09 5.17 -18.83
C GLY A 171 -1.04 4.14 -18.96
N LYS A 172 -0.84 2.93 -18.43
CA LYS A 172 -1.80 1.81 -18.46
C LYS A 172 -2.34 1.49 -17.07
N ASN A 173 -3.45 0.75 -17.01
CA ASN A 173 -3.91 0.17 -15.76
C ASN A 173 -2.87 -0.80 -15.17
N ALA A 174 -2.65 -0.76 -13.86
CA ALA A 174 -1.71 -1.65 -13.18
C ALA A 174 -2.13 -3.13 -13.30
N PRO A 175 -1.19 -4.07 -13.45
CA PRO A 175 -1.49 -5.49 -13.40
C PRO A 175 -2.11 -5.88 -12.04
N ALA A 176 -3.17 -6.67 -12.06
CA ALA A 176 -3.94 -6.90 -10.84
C ALA A 176 -3.39 -8.06 -9.97
N PRO A 177 -3.39 -7.94 -8.63
CA PRO A 177 -2.73 -8.89 -7.74
C PRO A 177 -3.41 -10.26 -7.68
N TRP A 178 -4.68 -10.37 -8.10
CA TRP A 178 -5.40 -11.64 -8.14
C TRP A 178 -5.07 -12.50 -9.37
N VAL A 179 -4.44 -11.93 -10.40
CA VAL A 179 -4.27 -12.56 -11.71
C VAL A 179 -3.42 -13.83 -11.67
N PRO A 180 -2.26 -13.88 -10.97
CA PRO A 180 -1.50 -15.13 -10.87
C PRO A 180 -2.29 -16.28 -10.23
N TYR A 181 -3.18 -15.96 -9.28
CA TYR A 181 -4.03 -16.96 -8.62
C TYR A 181 -5.14 -17.46 -9.54
N THR A 182 -5.88 -16.57 -10.20
CA THR A 182 -6.99 -16.97 -11.06
C THR A 182 -6.52 -17.72 -12.30
N ARG A 183 -5.34 -17.36 -12.84
CA ARG A 183 -4.66 -18.12 -13.90
C ARG A 183 -4.19 -19.50 -13.44
N ALA A 184 -3.87 -19.66 -12.16
CA ALA A 184 -3.57 -20.95 -11.54
C ALA A 184 -4.84 -21.77 -11.19
N GLY A 185 -6.03 -21.29 -11.57
CA GLY A 185 -7.29 -22.00 -11.32
C GLY A 185 -7.89 -21.73 -9.93
N CYS A 186 -7.38 -20.74 -9.20
CA CYS A 186 -7.82 -20.42 -7.84
C CYS A 186 -8.78 -19.23 -7.84
N ASN A 187 -9.94 -19.37 -7.19
CA ASN A 187 -10.77 -18.21 -6.87
C ASN A 187 -10.10 -17.39 -5.76
N VAL A 188 -10.27 -16.06 -5.79
CA VAL A 188 -9.69 -15.12 -4.84
C VAL A 188 -10.81 -14.32 -4.19
N GLY A 189 -10.99 -14.48 -2.89
CA GLY A 189 -11.92 -13.72 -2.06
C GLY A 189 -11.24 -12.47 -1.49
N GLN A 190 -11.97 -11.36 -1.51
CA GLN A 190 -11.51 -10.05 -1.07
C GLN A 190 -12.53 -9.48 -0.07
N VAL A 191 -12.05 -9.09 1.12
CA VAL A 191 -12.88 -8.64 2.23
C VAL A 191 -12.34 -7.29 2.72
N ALA A 192 -12.98 -6.23 2.26
CA ALA A 192 -12.68 -4.83 2.59
C ALA A 192 -11.27 -4.37 2.20
N THR A 193 -10.68 -4.98 1.17
CA THR A 193 -9.29 -4.78 0.77
C THR A 193 -9.14 -3.77 -0.37
N ALA A 194 -8.23 -2.81 -0.16
CA ALA A 194 -8.03 -1.65 -1.05
C ALA A 194 -8.02 -2.01 -2.55
N ASN A 195 -8.89 -1.35 -3.32
CA ASN A 195 -9.04 -1.40 -4.78
C ASN A 195 -9.34 -2.78 -5.40
N THR A 196 -9.43 -3.85 -4.60
CA THR A 196 -9.78 -5.21 -5.08
C THR A 196 -11.25 -5.55 -4.84
N VAL A 197 -11.96 -4.70 -4.11
CA VAL A 197 -13.41 -4.69 -3.97
C VAL A 197 -13.96 -3.37 -4.54
N LEU A 198 -15.28 -3.24 -4.65
CA LEU A 198 -15.85 -1.91 -4.85
C LEU A 198 -15.77 -1.17 -3.53
N GLU A 199 -15.39 0.09 -3.55
CA GLU A 199 -15.07 0.95 -2.41
C GLU A 199 -15.98 2.17 -2.35
N ASN A 200 -16.62 2.53 -3.47
CA ASN A 200 -17.58 3.62 -3.55
C ASN A 200 -18.76 3.28 -4.48
N ILE A 201 -19.84 4.05 -4.36
CA ILE A 201 -21.03 3.88 -5.21
C ILE A 201 -21.10 4.86 -6.40
N ALA A 202 -20.12 5.75 -6.51
CA ALA A 202 -20.13 6.85 -7.48
C ALA A 202 -19.51 6.46 -8.83
N THR A 203 -18.31 5.87 -8.80
CA THR A 203 -17.55 5.46 -9.99
C THR A 203 -17.55 3.94 -10.16
N ASP A 204 -17.44 3.17 -9.07
CA ASP A 204 -17.26 1.73 -9.18
C ASP A 204 -18.50 1.02 -9.73
N ILE A 205 -19.69 1.44 -9.29
CA ILE A 205 -20.97 0.87 -9.76
C ILE A 205 -21.14 1.05 -11.27
N PRO A 206 -21.01 2.27 -11.84
CA PRO A 206 -21.05 2.41 -13.28
C PRO A 206 -19.88 1.72 -14.01
N THR A 207 -18.69 1.59 -13.41
CA THR A 207 -17.57 0.84 -14.03
C THR A 207 -17.87 -0.65 -14.16
N VAL A 208 -18.35 -1.29 -13.09
CA VAL A 208 -18.49 -2.76 -13.02
C VAL A 208 -19.86 -3.24 -13.50
N PHE A 209 -20.93 -2.54 -13.12
CA PHE A 209 -22.30 -2.93 -13.47
C PHE A 209 -22.84 -2.19 -14.70
N GLY A 210 -22.30 -1.00 -14.99
CA GLY A 210 -22.82 -0.08 -16.01
C GLY A 210 -23.75 0.99 -15.41
N ALA A 211 -23.71 2.20 -15.97
CA ALA A 211 -24.43 3.37 -15.45
C ALA A 211 -25.98 3.26 -15.49
N ASP A 212 -26.51 2.38 -16.33
CA ASP A 212 -27.95 2.11 -16.49
C ASP A 212 -28.37 0.76 -15.86
N SER A 213 -27.52 0.19 -15.01
CA SER A 213 -27.78 -1.10 -14.34
C SER A 213 -28.84 -1.01 -13.25
N THR A 214 -29.33 -2.16 -12.80
CA THR A 214 -30.20 -2.28 -11.62
C THR A 214 -29.52 -1.79 -10.35
N GLU A 215 -28.21 -2.03 -10.24
CA GLU A 215 -27.36 -1.57 -9.15
C GLU A 215 -27.26 -0.05 -9.14
N ALA A 216 -27.04 0.58 -10.31
CA ALA A 216 -27.06 2.03 -10.44
C ALA A 216 -28.45 2.65 -10.15
N ALA A 217 -29.54 1.92 -10.41
CA ALA A 217 -30.88 2.35 -10.04
C ALA A 217 -31.10 2.29 -8.51
N GLU A 218 -30.53 1.30 -7.83
CA GLU A 218 -30.57 1.19 -6.38
C GLU A 218 -29.76 2.30 -5.70
N VAL A 219 -28.56 2.62 -6.21
CA VAL A 219 -27.77 3.77 -5.74
C VAL A 219 -28.60 5.06 -5.75
N LYS A 220 -29.40 5.28 -6.80
CA LYS A 220 -30.27 6.47 -6.90
C LYS A 220 -31.46 6.42 -5.92
N ALA A 221 -31.97 5.24 -5.62
CA ALA A 221 -33.17 5.06 -4.81
C ALA A 221 -32.87 5.00 -3.30
N ASN A 222 -31.81 4.29 -2.92
CA ASN A 222 -31.38 4.09 -1.54
C ASN A 222 -29.84 3.92 -1.47
N PRO A 223 -29.07 5.02 -1.47
CA PRO A 223 -27.62 4.96 -1.49
C PRO A 223 -27.02 4.28 -0.24
N GLY A 224 -27.69 4.36 0.92
CA GLY A 224 -27.23 3.69 2.14
C GLY A 224 -27.28 2.17 2.02
N GLN A 225 -28.41 1.61 1.57
CA GLN A 225 -28.50 0.18 1.30
C GLN A 225 -27.59 -0.24 0.14
N ALA A 226 -27.50 0.56 -0.93
CA ALA A 226 -26.63 0.26 -2.06
C ALA A 226 -25.15 0.14 -1.64
N PHE A 227 -24.72 0.98 -0.70
CA PHE A 227 -23.37 0.87 -0.12
C PHE A 227 -23.20 -0.47 0.60
N ALA A 228 -24.11 -0.83 1.50
CA ALA A 228 -24.07 -2.13 2.20
C ALA A 228 -24.17 -3.34 1.25
N ASP A 229 -24.89 -3.20 0.14
CA ASP A 229 -25.12 -4.28 -0.82
C ASP A 229 -23.92 -4.52 -1.76
N PHE A 230 -23.23 -3.46 -2.20
CA PHE A 230 -22.28 -3.53 -3.31
C PHE A 230 -20.81 -3.28 -2.93
N VAL A 231 -20.54 -2.58 -1.84
CA VAL A 231 -19.20 -2.19 -1.42
C VAL A 231 -18.57 -3.27 -0.53
N GLY A 232 -17.24 -3.35 -0.54
CA GLY A 232 -16.44 -3.97 0.51
C GLY A 232 -16.25 -5.47 0.41
N ILE A 233 -16.99 -6.20 -0.44
CA ILE A 233 -16.85 -7.66 -0.55
C ILE A 233 -16.73 -8.06 -2.03
N GLY A 234 -15.77 -8.92 -2.38
CA GLY A 234 -15.56 -9.36 -3.76
C GLY A 234 -15.02 -10.78 -3.88
N VAL A 235 -15.26 -11.40 -5.03
CA VAL A 235 -14.61 -12.65 -5.44
C VAL A 235 -14.19 -12.55 -6.90
N HIS A 236 -12.89 -12.67 -7.17
CA HIS A 236 -12.36 -12.84 -8.53
C HIS A 236 -12.23 -14.32 -8.83
N CYS A 237 -12.97 -14.82 -9.82
CA CYS A 237 -13.02 -16.24 -10.10
C CYS A 237 -11.96 -16.66 -11.13
N ALA A 238 -11.45 -17.88 -10.95
CA ALA A 238 -10.75 -18.60 -11.99
C ALA A 238 -11.62 -18.75 -13.26
N LEU A 239 -10.94 -18.89 -14.40
CA LEU A 239 -11.61 -18.95 -15.71
C LEU A 239 -12.66 -20.08 -15.75
N GLY A 240 -13.91 -19.72 -16.05
CA GLY A 240 -15.01 -20.66 -16.18
C GLY A 240 -15.57 -21.22 -14.87
N ASN A 241 -15.14 -20.71 -13.70
CA ASN A 241 -15.67 -21.17 -12.43
C ASN A 241 -17.15 -20.78 -12.25
N ALA A 242 -17.97 -21.73 -11.82
CA ALA A 242 -19.43 -21.55 -11.72
C ALA A 242 -19.85 -20.58 -10.61
N LEU A 243 -18.99 -20.33 -9.62
CA LEU A 243 -19.25 -19.39 -8.54
C LEU A 243 -19.60 -18.00 -9.09
N CYS A 244 -18.78 -17.46 -9.99
CA CYS A 244 -19.02 -16.18 -10.66
C CYS A 244 -19.79 -16.31 -11.98
N SER A 245 -20.69 -17.29 -12.09
CA SER A 245 -21.56 -17.44 -13.27
C SER A 245 -22.57 -16.29 -13.38
N LYS A 246 -23.10 -16.06 -14.59
CA LYS A 246 -24.14 -15.04 -14.82
C LYS A 246 -25.40 -15.29 -13.98
N GLN A 247 -25.70 -16.55 -13.66
CA GLN A 247 -26.82 -16.95 -12.80
C GLN A 247 -26.68 -16.39 -11.38
N ASN A 248 -25.44 -16.25 -10.90
CA ASN A 248 -25.10 -15.67 -9.61
C ASN A 248 -24.86 -14.16 -9.68
N ASN A 249 -25.24 -13.52 -10.80
CA ASN A 249 -24.92 -12.13 -11.15
C ASN A 249 -23.43 -11.82 -11.36
N GLY A 250 -22.62 -12.81 -11.72
CA GLY A 250 -21.23 -12.60 -12.09
C GLY A 250 -21.06 -11.59 -13.23
N LYS A 251 -20.12 -10.66 -13.05
CA LYS A 251 -19.73 -9.66 -14.05
C LYS A 251 -18.39 -10.00 -14.67
N ALA A 252 -18.13 -9.51 -15.88
CA ALA A 252 -16.83 -9.70 -16.49
C ALA A 252 -15.78 -8.94 -15.66
N ASP A 253 -14.72 -9.65 -15.26
CA ASP A 253 -13.60 -9.07 -14.54
C ASP A 253 -12.57 -8.57 -15.56
N LEU A 254 -12.67 -7.28 -15.93
CA LEU A 254 -12.07 -6.75 -17.15
C LEU A 254 -10.72 -6.06 -16.90
N LEU A 255 -9.62 -6.77 -17.12
CA LEU A 255 -8.27 -6.19 -17.10
C LEU A 255 -7.71 -6.08 -18.52
N LYS A 256 -8.01 -4.96 -19.20
CA LYS A 256 -7.68 -4.76 -20.63
C LYS A 256 -6.17 -4.67 -20.90
N ASP A 257 -5.44 -4.08 -19.96
CA ASP A 257 -4.00 -3.86 -20.07
C ASP A 257 -3.15 -4.97 -19.43
N GLU A 258 -3.80 -6.01 -18.87
CA GLU A 258 -3.12 -7.10 -18.18
C GLU A 258 -2.10 -7.80 -19.08
N PRO A 259 -0.81 -7.85 -18.69
CA PRO A 259 0.21 -8.58 -19.43
C PRO A 259 -0.21 -10.04 -19.65
N GLY A 260 -0.12 -10.54 -20.89
CA GLY A 260 -0.56 -11.90 -21.22
C GLY A 260 -2.08 -12.07 -21.38
N GLY A 261 -2.87 -11.03 -21.13
CA GLY A 261 -4.33 -10.98 -21.34
C GLY A 261 -5.16 -11.61 -20.21
N TYR A 262 -6.40 -11.14 -20.09
CA TYR A 262 -7.31 -11.55 -19.01
C TYR A 262 -8.77 -11.64 -19.49
N SER A 263 -9.00 -12.32 -20.62
CA SER A 263 -10.33 -12.43 -21.22
C SER A 263 -11.12 -13.62 -20.67
N GLY A 264 -12.42 -13.42 -20.42
CA GLY A 264 -13.35 -14.47 -20.00
C GLY A 264 -13.41 -14.75 -18.50
N TYR A 265 -12.57 -14.08 -17.71
CA TYR A 265 -12.64 -14.11 -16.25
C TYR A 265 -13.86 -13.33 -15.75
N MET A 266 -14.39 -13.76 -14.61
CA MET A 266 -15.61 -13.24 -14.03
C MET A 266 -15.40 -12.94 -12.55
N GLY A 267 -16.12 -11.96 -12.02
CA GLY A 267 -16.12 -11.60 -10.61
C GLY A 267 -17.53 -11.48 -10.04
N LEU A 268 -17.64 -11.65 -8.72
CA LEU A 268 -18.81 -11.30 -7.92
C LEU A 268 -18.45 -10.13 -7.00
N PHE A 269 -19.35 -9.15 -6.88
CA PHE A 269 -19.08 -7.92 -6.15
C PHE A 269 -20.25 -7.58 -5.23
N GLY A 270 -19.96 -7.20 -4.00
CA GLY A 270 -20.94 -6.84 -2.99
C GLY A 270 -21.45 -8.00 -2.15
N HIS A 271 -21.78 -7.70 -0.90
CA HIS A 271 -22.48 -8.61 0.00
C HIS A 271 -23.71 -9.24 -0.67
N LYS A 272 -24.49 -8.43 -1.40
CA LYS A 272 -25.74 -8.83 -2.05
C LYS A 272 -25.57 -10.05 -2.96
N TYR A 273 -24.43 -10.15 -3.65
CA TYR A 273 -24.16 -11.23 -4.60
C TYR A 273 -23.19 -12.29 -4.07
N VAL A 274 -22.28 -11.92 -3.17
CA VAL A 274 -21.31 -12.86 -2.58
C VAL A 274 -21.92 -13.67 -1.44
N ALA A 275 -22.58 -13.04 -0.46
CA ALA A 275 -23.05 -13.73 0.74
C ALA A 275 -24.01 -14.91 0.47
N PRO A 276 -24.96 -14.83 -0.50
CA PRO A 276 -25.81 -15.97 -0.85
C PRO A 276 -25.07 -17.18 -1.42
N GLN A 277 -23.84 -17.00 -1.91
CA GLN A 277 -23.00 -18.11 -2.38
C GLN A 277 -22.19 -18.75 -1.25
N LEU A 278 -21.99 -18.03 -0.14
CA LEU A 278 -21.24 -18.51 1.01
C LEU A 278 -22.11 -19.29 1.99
N SER A 279 -23.39 -18.94 2.11
CA SER A 279 -24.32 -19.55 3.06
C SER A 279 -25.76 -19.56 2.55
N SER A 280 -26.49 -20.62 2.89
CA SER A 280 -27.94 -20.73 2.62
C SER A 280 -28.82 -19.95 3.60
N SER A 281 -28.24 -19.53 4.73
CA SER A 281 -28.83 -18.59 5.70
C SER A 281 -28.10 -17.26 5.64
N PRO A 282 -28.70 -16.14 6.10
CA PRO A 282 -28.00 -14.85 6.17
C PRO A 282 -26.65 -15.00 6.87
N LEU A 283 -25.60 -14.47 6.24
CA LEU A 283 -24.26 -14.50 6.82
C LEU A 283 -24.23 -13.65 8.10
N THR A 284 -23.60 -14.18 9.13
CA THR A 284 -23.45 -13.53 10.44
C THR A 284 -21.97 -13.36 10.77
N ASP A 285 -21.66 -12.46 11.70
CA ASP A 285 -20.30 -12.35 12.25
C ASP A 285 -19.92 -13.61 13.06
N LEU A 286 -18.68 -13.71 13.52
CA LEU A 286 -18.21 -14.85 14.34
C LEU A 286 -18.92 -14.98 15.71
N ASN A 287 -19.74 -14.01 16.10
CA ASN A 287 -20.57 -14.05 17.30
C ASN A 287 -22.02 -14.46 17.00
N GLY A 288 -22.39 -14.65 15.73
CA GLY A 288 -23.74 -14.97 15.29
C GLY A 288 -24.66 -13.74 15.15
N ASN A 289 -24.10 -12.52 15.16
CA ASN A 289 -24.86 -11.29 14.93
C ASN A 289 -25.05 -11.04 13.44
N THR A 290 -26.16 -10.39 13.08
CA THR A 290 -26.37 -9.87 11.73
C THR A 290 -25.28 -8.86 11.37
N ILE A 291 -24.65 -9.03 10.21
CA ILE A 291 -23.72 -8.05 9.67
C ILE A 291 -24.55 -6.93 9.03
N GLN A 292 -24.42 -5.73 9.57
CA GLN A 292 -25.17 -4.56 9.14
C GLN A 292 -24.44 -3.28 9.56
N ASP A 293 -24.71 -2.18 8.85
CA ASP A 293 -24.19 -0.86 9.21
C ASP A 293 -24.91 -0.28 10.45
N PRO A 294 -24.42 0.84 11.02
CA PRO A 294 -25.05 1.49 12.18
C PRO A 294 -26.47 2.01 11.95
N SER A 295 -26.86 2.21 10.69
CA SER A 295 -28.20 2.63 10.29
C SER A 295 -29.16 1.44 10.11
N GLY A 296 -28.67 0.20 10.25
CA GLY A 296 -29.44 -1.03 10.14
C GLY A 296 -29.57 -1.57 8.72
N HIS A 297 -28.76 -1.10 7.77
CA HIS A 297 -28.68 -1.71 6.43
C HIS A 297 -27.92 -3.03 6.54
N VAL A 298 -28.61 -4.15 6.30
CA VAL A 298 -27.99 -5.48 6.29
C VAL A 298 -27.03 -5.58 5.11
N GLY A 299 -25.80 -6.00 5.36
CA GLY A 299 -24.74 -6.07 4.36
C GLY A 299 -23.39 -5.65 4.89
N PHE A 300 -22.51 -5.19 4.00
CA PHE A 300 -21.22 -4.61 4.36
C PHE A 300 -21.41 -3.43 5.34
N PRO A 301 -20.78 -3.44 6.53
CA PRO A 301 -21.05 -2.47 7.57
C PRO A 301 -20.34 -1.12 7.39
N GLY A 302 -19.54 -0.97 6.32
CA GLY A 302 -18.55 0.10 6.18
C GLY A 302 -17.15 -0.39 6.57
N PHE A 303 -16.11 0.26 6.02
CA PHE A 303 -14.71 -0.09 6.31
C PHE A 303 -14.39 0.05 7.80
N ASP A 304 -14.84 1.15 8.40
CA ASP A 304 -14.79 1.42 9.84
C ASP A 304 -15.61 0.43 10.70
N GLY A 305 -16.49 -0.35 10.07
CA GLY A 305 -17.28 -1.41 10.71
C GLY A 305 -16.64 -2.80 10.60
N MET A 306 -15.46 -2.93 9.99
CA MET A 306 -14.79 -4.21 9.72
C MET A 306 -13.99 -4.72 10.92
N ALA A 307 -14.66 -4.84 12.07
CA ALA A 307 -14.11 -5.52 13.24
C ALA A 307 -13.70 -6.97 12.90
N ALA A 308 -12.75 -7.53 13.64
CA ALA A 308 -12.22 -8.88 13.40
C ALA A 308 -13.32 -9.97 13.29
N THR A 309 -14.41 -9.86 14.06
CA THR A 309 -15.53 -10.82 13.99
C THR A 309 -16.27 -10.79 12.65
N VAL A 310 -16.28 -9.66 11.96
CA VAL A 310 -16.92 -9.50 10.65
C VAL A 310 -15.98 -10.03 9.56
N SER A 311 -14.77 -9.46 9.45
CA SER A 311 -13.81 -9.82 8.39
C SER A 311 -13.48 -11.30 8.39
N LEU A 312 -13.16 -11.86 9.56
CA LEU A 312 -12.79 -13.27 9.69
C LEU A 312 -13.98 -14.22 9.46
N SER A 313 -15.23 -13.75 9.61
CA SER A 313 -16.40 -14.55 9.25
C SER A 313 -16.55 -14.73 7.74
N TYR A 314 -16.34 -13.65 6.96
CA TYR A 314 -16.28 -13.75 5.50
C TYR A 314 -15.13 -14.63 5.04
N VAL A 315 -13.92 -14.41 5.58
CA VAL A 315 -12.75 -15.22 5.26
C VAL A 315 -13.01 -16.70 5.49
N ALA A 316 -13.52 -17.07 6.67
CA ALA A 316 -13.84 -18.46 6.98
C ALA A 316 -14.89 -19.03 6.01
N ALA A 317 -15.99 -18.31 5.79
CA ALA A 317 -17.05 -18.76 4.89
C ALA A 317 -16.58 -18.92 3.43
N MET A 318 -15.69 -18.05 2.95
CA MET A 318 -15.07 -18.16 1.63
C MET A 318 -14.15 -19.38 1.53
N GLN A 319 -13.30 -19.61 2.53
CA GLN A 319 -12.38 -20.74 2.57
C GLN A 319 -13.14 -22.08 2.61
N GLU A 320 -14.21 -22.17 3.41
CA GLU A 320 -15.05 -23.35 3.60
C GLU A 320 -15.77 -23.80 2.32
N ILE A 321 -16.16 -22.86 1.46
CA ILE A 321 -16.82 -23.17 0.18
C ILE A 321 -15.84 -23.36 -0.99
N GLY A 322 -14.54 -23.39 -0.72
CA GLY A 322 -13.50 -23.65 -1.72
C GLY A 322 -13.03 -22.42 -2.50
N ILE A 323 -12.99 -21.24 -1.87
CA ILE A 323 -12.22 -20.08 -2.32
C ILE A 323 -10.88 -20.11 -1.57
N PRO A 324 -9.81 -20.68 -2.16
CA PRO A 324 -8.58 -21.01 -1.42
C PRO A 324 -7.71 -19.80 -1.10
N ILE A 325 -7.87 -18.68 -1.81
CA ILE A 325 -7.09 -17.45 -1.59
C ILE A 325 -8.05 -16.41 -1.04
N THR A 326 -7.80 -15.92 0.18
CA THR A 326 -8.62 -14.88 0.81
C THR A 326 -7.75 -13.79 1.41
N TYR A 327 -8.09 -12.56 1.10
CA TYR A 327 -7.43 -11.37 1.61
C TYR A 327 -8.47 -10.57 2.39
N ALA A 328 -8.08 -10.02 3.54
CA ALA A 328 -8.99 -9.27 4.40
C ALA A 328 -8.33 -8.07 5.07
N TYR A 329 -9.11 -7.03 5.24
CA TYR A 329 -8.82 -5.88 6.09
C TYR A 329 -9.56 -6.01 7.43
N ILE A 330 -8.96 -5.53 8.52
CA ILE A 330 -9.57 -5.39 9.84
C ILE A 330 -9.34 -3.95 10.32
N SER A 331 -10.40 -3.26 10.72
CA SER A 331 -10.31 -1.89 11.25
C SER A 331 -9.50 -1.84 12.55
N ASP A 332 -8.99 -0.66 12.91
CA ASP A 332 -8.17 -0.49 14.10
C ASP A 332 -8.94 -0.85 15.40
N ALA A 333 -8.24 -0.82 16.52
CA ALA A 333 -8.84 -1.01 17.84
C ALA A 333 -8.75 0.25 18.72
N HIS A 334 -8.22 1.33 18.14
CA HIS A 334 -7.80 2.56 18.81
C HIS A 334 -8.98 3.50 18.98
N ASP A 335 -10.06 3.31 18.22
CA ASP A 335 -11.31 4.04 18.32
C ASP A 335 -12.50 3.19 18.78
N LYS A 336 -13.54 3.87 19.29
CA LYS A 336 -14.87 3.26 19.42
C LYS A 336 -15.55 3.22 18.05
N HIS A 337 -15.35 2.13 17.32
CA HIS A 337 -16.00 1.97 16.02
C HIS A 337 -17.54 1.92 16.11
N PRO A 338 -18.25 2.55 15.15
CA PRO A 338 -17.74 3.27 13.98
C PRO A 338 -17.88 4.80 14.09
N THR A 339 -17.84 5.37 15.30
CA THR A 339 -18.17 6.80 15.50
C THR A 339 -17.23 7.52 16.47
N GLY A 340 -16.17 6.85 16.92
CA GLY A 340 -15.39 7.30 18.07
C GLY A 340 -16.19 7.32 19.38
N PRO A 341 -15.61 7.87 20.46
CA PRO A 341 -14.36 8.64 20.49
C PRO A 341 -13.11 7.76 20.42
N SER A 342 -11.96 8.39 20.21
CA SER A 342 -10.65 7.74 20.34
C SER A 342 -10.30 7.34 21.75
N TYR A 343 -9.49 6.29 21.84
CA TYR A 343 -8.92 5.78 23.06
C TYR A 343 -7.43 6.09 23.14
N GLY A 344 -6.91 6.31 24.35
CA GLY A 344 -5.46 6.28 24.57
C GLY A 344 -4.99 4.90 25.01
N PRO A 345 -3.68 4.58 24.90
CA PRO A 345 -3.11 3.30 25.32
C PRO A 345 -3.59 2.84 26.70
N GLY A 346 -4.12 1.62 26.80
CA GLY A 346 -4.60 1.06 28.07
C GLY A 346 -5.92 1.64 28.59
N SER A 347 -6.63 2.44 27.78
CA SER A 347 -8.01 2.83 28.07
C SER A 347 -8.92 1.61 28.07
N ALA A 348 -9.90 1.56 28.96
CA ALA A 348 -10.75 0.37 29.11
C ALA A 348 -11.49 -0.04 27.81
N GLY A 349 -11.88 0.93 26.98
CA GLY A 349 -12.52 0.66 25.68
C GLY A 349 -11.58 0.02 24.67
N TYR A 350 -10.34 0.48 24.61
CA TYR A 350 -9.27 -0.07 23.77
C TYR A 350 -8.94 -1.51 24.16
N VAL A 351 -8.68 -1.75 25.45
CA VAL A 351 -8.41 -3.09 25.98
C VAL A 351 -9.57 -4.05 25.69
N ALA A 352 -10.82 -3.56 25.78
CA ALA A 352 -12.00 -4.36 25.44
C ALA A 352 -12.12 -4.66 23.94
N ALA A 353 -11.76 -3.72 23.06
CA ALA A 353 -11.73 -3.92 21.61
C ALA A 353 -10.69 -4.99 21.23
N LEU A 354 -9.46 -4.87 21.74
CA LEU A 354 -8.40 -5.86 21.53
C LEU A 354 -8.78 -7.23 22.08
N LYS A 355 -9.43 -7.30 23.25
CA LYS A 355 -9.97 -8.56 23.80
C LYS A 355 -11.03 -9.18 22.89
N ALA A 356 -11.86 -8.38 22.24
CA ALA A 356 -12.86 -8.85 21.28
C ALA A 356 -12.20 -9.37 19.99
N TYR A 357 -11.15 -8.72 19.50
CA TYR A 357 -10.37 -9.19 18.36
C TYR A 357 -9.65 -10.50 18.69
N ASP A 358 -9.04 -10.60 19.87
CA ASP A 358 -8.46 -11.82 20.40
C ASP A 358 -9.46 -13.00 20.41
N ASP A 359 -10.67 -12.78 20.93
CA ASP A 359 -11.73 -13.79 20.93
C ASP A 359 -12.16 -14.18 19.50
N ALA A 360 -12.18 -13.21 18.57
CA ALA A 360 -12.48 -13.45 17.17
C ALA A 360 -11.42 -14.37 16.53
N PHE A 361 -10.13 -14.14 16.76
CA PHE A 361 -9.06 -15.02 16.28
C PHE A 361 -9.15 -16.42 16.87
N GLY A 362 -9.43 -16.55 18.17
CA GLY A 362 -9.64 -17.86 18.81
C GLY A 362 -10.78 -18.65 18.15
N LYS A 363 -11.91 -17.99 17.86
CA LYS A 363 -13.05 -18.59 17.15
C LYS A 363 -12.71 -18.93 15.70
N PHE A 364 -12.03 -18.03 15.01
CA PHE A 364 -11.64 -18.18 13.62
C PHE A 364 -10.73 -19.40 13.41
N PHE A 365 -9.65 -19.52 14.18
CA PHE A 365 -8.75 -20.68 14.09
C PHE A 365 -9.46 -21.99 14.47
N THR A 366 -10.34 -21.96 15.48
CA THR A 366 -11.14 -23.14 15.86
C THR A 366 -12.08 -23.56 14.74
N ARG A 367 -12.75 -22.59 14.09
CA ARG A 367 -13.67 -22.82 12.97
C ARG A 367 -12.94 -23.44 11.78
N LEU A 368 -11.87 -22.81 11.31
CA LEU A 368 -11.07 -23.32 10.18
C LEU A 368 -10.51 -24.72 10.44
N ALA A 369 -9.98 -24.96 11.65
CA ALA A 369 -9.46 -26.28 12.02
C ALA A 369 -10.55 -27.37 12.00
N GLY A 370 -11.82 -27.00 12.27
CA GLY A 370 -12.97 -27.89 12.14
C GLY A 370 -13.16 -28.44 10.71
N ASP A 371 -12.78 -27.65 9.71
CA ASP A 371 -12.82 -28.01 8.28
C ASP A 371 -11.46 -28.48 7.73
N GLY A 372 -10.48 -28.70 8.62
CA GLY A 372 -9.15 -29.16 8.25
C GLY A 372 -8.30 -28.10 7.56
N ILE A 373 -8.63 -26.82 7.72
CA ILE A 373 -7.86 -25.67 7.24
C ILE A 373 -7.02 -25.17 8.42
N ASP A 374 -5.72 -25.43 8.39
CA ASP A 374 -4.81 -25.05 9.48
C ASP A 374 -3.39 -24.77 8.98
N LYS A 375 -2.48 -24.47 9.90
CA LYS A 375 -1.05 -24.19 9.63
C LYS A 375 -0.30 -25.28 8.84
N SER A 376 -0.83 -26.50 8.73
CA SER A 376 -0.21 -27.59 7.98
C SER A 376 -0.49 -27.55 6.48
N ASN A 377 -1.52 -26.81 6.05
CA ASN A 377 -1.92 -26.68 4.64
C ASN A 377 -2.26 -25.24 4.21
N THR A 378 -2.15 -24.27 5.12
CA THR A 378 -2.50 -22.87 4.86
C THR A 378 -1.28 -21.99 5.08
N LEU A 379 -1.05 -21.07 4.15
CA LEU A 379 -0.12 -19.96 4.33
C LEU A 379 -0.90 -18.77 4.88
N PHE A 380 -0.66 -18.44 6.14
CA PHE A 380 -1.19 -17.25 6.79
C PHE A 380 -0.16 -16.12 6.72
N VAL A 381 -0.63 -14.94 6.37
CA VAL A 381 0.12 -13.68 6.43
C VAL A 381 -0.71 -12.69 7.24
N PHE A 382 -0.08 -12.09 8.24
CA PHE A 382 -0.66 -11.07 9.10
C PHE A 382 0.29 -9.88 9.16
N THR A 383 -0.21 -8.66 8.98
CA THR A 383 0.58 -7.42 9.12
C THR A 383 -0.37 -6.27 9.42
N ALA A 384 0.14 -5.11 9.84
CA ALA A 384 -0.62 -3.86 9.71
C ALA A 384 -0.30 -3.19 8.36
N ASP A 385 -1.13 -2.24 7.95
CA ASP A 385 -0.85 -1.29 6.86
C ASP A 385 0.18 -0.24 7.33
N GLU A 386 -0.03 0.34 8.51
CA GLU A 386 0.89 1.27 9.14
C GLU A 386 0.87 1.13 10.66
N GLY A 387 1.66 1.95 11.34
CA GLY A 387 1.42 2.31 12.73
C GLY A 387 1.05 3.78 12.85
N ASP A 388 0.70 4.17 14.07
CA ASP A 388 0.29 5.51 14.44
C ASP A 388 1.09 6.08 15.61
N HIS A 389 1.08 7.40 15.67
CA HIS A 389 1.53 8.16 16.82
C HIS A 389 0.33 8.60 17.68
N PHE A 390 0.32 8.18 18.95
CA PHE A 390 -0.66 8.66 19.92
C PHE A 390 -0.40 10.13 20.33
N ALA A 391 -1.26 11.04 19.89
CA ALA A 391 -1.30 12.43 20.29
C ALA A 391 -2.12 12.60 21.59
N GLY A 392 -1.45 12.54 22.74
CA GLY A 392 -2.10 12.70 24.04
C GLY A 392 -1.18 13.10 25.18
N GLY A 393 -1.80 13.48 26.30
CA GLY A 393 -1.10 13.81 27.54
C GLY A 393 -0.64 12.56 28.30
N PRO A 394 0.02 12.74 29.47
CA PRO A 394 0.43 11.61 30.30
C PRO A 394 -0.79 10.84 30.85
N PRO A 395 -0.70 9.51 30.98
CA PRO A 395 -1.79 8.68 31.49
C PRO A 395 -1.97 8.83 33.01
N THR A 396 -3.20 8.64 33.47
CA THR A 396 -3.59 8.65 34.89
C THR A 396 -4.41 7.40 35.25
N PRO A 397 -4.18 6.77 36.43
CA PRO A 397 -3.13 7.07 37.40
C PRO A 397 -1.73 6.76 36.85
N ALA A 398 -0.70 7.42 37.39
CA ALA A 398 0.68 7.14 37.00
C ALA A 398 1.01 5.65 37.23
N GLY A 399 1.57 5.00 36.20
CA GLY A 399 1.87 3.57 36.24
C GLY A 399 0.67 2.66 35.99
N CYS A 400 -0.46 3.18 35.49
CA CYS A 400 -1.51 2.34 34.92
C CYS A 400 -0.93 1.47 33.79
N ASP A 401 -1.48 0.27 33.64
CA ASP A 401 -1.02 -0.77 32.71
C ASP A 401 -2.12 -1.21 31.73
N GLY A 402 -3.32 -0.63 31.83
CA GLY A 402 -4.49 -0.98 31.03
C GLY A 402 -5.14 -2.32 31.40
N VAL A 403 -4.36 -3.29 31.85
CA VAL A 403 -4.80 -4.66 32.14
C VAL A 403 -5.36 -4.78 33.56
N THR A 404 -4.61 -4.34 34.56
CA THR A 404 -5.02 -4.39 35.98
C THR A 404 -5.57 -3.05 36.45
N VAL A 405 -5.01 -1.95 35.94
CA VAL A 405 -5.39 -0.58 36.23
C VAL A 405 -5.60 0.15 34.89
N PRO A 406 -6.86 0.46 34.53
CA PRO A 406 -7.14 1.21 33.30
C PRO A 406 -6.45 2.58 33.29
N CYS A 407 -5.95 2.96 32.12
CA CYS A 407 -5.42 4.29 31.89
C CYS A 407 -6.53 5.28 31.48
N THR A 408 -6.38 6.53 31.88
CA THR A 408 -7.24 7.65 31.48
C THR A 408 -6.38 8.85 31.12
N TYR A 409 -6.89 9.70 30.23
CA TYR A 409 -6.14 10.80 29.64
C TYR A 409 -6.93 12.09 29.77
N ALA A 410 -6.32 13.10 30.41
CA ALA A 410 -6.94 14.44 30.55
C ALA A 410 -6.86 15.26 29.25
N LYS A 411 -5.86 14.93 28.42
CA LYS A 411 -5.60 15.47 27.10
C LYS A 411 -5.44 14.29 26.15
N ILE A 412 -6.22 14.26 25.09
CA ILE A 412 -6.29 13.17 24.12
C ILE A 412 -6.79 13.81 22.84
N GLY A 413 -6.07 13.64 21.75
CA GLY A 413 -6.39 14.23 20.46
C GLY A 413 -5.18 14.83 19.74
N GLU A 414 -5.14 14.66 18.44
CA GLU A 414 -4.27 15.35 17.51
C GLU A 414 -4.33 16.86 17.72
N VAL A 415 -3.24 17.53 17.37
CA VAL A 415 -3.14 18.98 17.36
C VAL A 415 -3.44 19.48 15.96
N ASN A 416 -4.70 19.83 15.74
CA ASN A 416 -5.11 20.43 14.47
C ASN A 416 -4.52 21.83 14.33
N ALA A 417 -3.77 22.04 13.24
CA ALA A 417 -3.14 23.30 12.92
C ALA A 417 -3.56 23.86 11.55
N ASN A 418 -4.14 25.06 11.57
CA ASN A 418 -4.45 25.85 10.37
C ASN A 418 -3.15 26.35 9.74
N TYR A 419 -2.59 25.53 8.87
CA TYR A 419 -1.31 25.73 8.21
C TYR A 419 -1.26 27.07 7.44
N ALA A 420 -2.32 27.38 6.70
CA ALA A 420 -2.43 28.63 5.94
C ALA A 420 -2.48 29.87 6.86
N GLY A 421 -3.14 29.76 8.01
CA GLY A 421 -3.18 30.82 9.03
C GLY A 421 -1.84 31.05 9.70
N LEU A 422 -1.10 29.99 10.02
CA LEU A 422 0.24 30.05 10.60
C LEU A 422 1.24 30.67 9.63
N LEU A 423 1.25 30.24 8.37
CA LEU A 423 2.06 30.82 7.29
C LEU A 423 1.80 32.33 7.13
N ALA A 424 0.53 32.73 7.07
CA ALA A 424 0.17 34.13 6.91
C ALA A 424 0.56 34.99 8.12
N THR A 425 0.36 34.47 9.34
CA THR A 425 0.53 35.25 10.58
C THR A 425 1.98 35.31 11.05
N GLN A 426 2.74 34.21 10.92
CA GLN A 426 4.12 34.13 11.38
C GLN A 426 5.13 34.54 10.31
N GLN A 427 4.86 34.18 9.05
CA GLN A 427 5.81 34.31 7.94
C GLN A 427 5.35 35.31 6.87
N GLY A 428 4.14 35.86 6.99
CA GLY A 428 3.59 36.81 6.00
C GLY A 428 3.28 36.18 4.64
N ILE A 429 3.20 34.85 4.55
CA ILE A 429 2.93 34.15 3.30
C ILE A 429 1.43 34.12 3.02
N THR A 430 1.04 34.81 1.94
CA THR A 430 -0.35 34.83 1.44
C THR A 430 -0.46 34.29 0.01
N THR A 431 0.57 33.59 -0.47
CA THR A 431 0.56 32.92 -1.77
C THR A 431 -0.60 31.93 -1.84
N PRO A 432 -1.46 31.97 -2.87
CA PRO A 432 -2.57 31.01 -3.00
C PRO A 432 -2.07 29.57 -3.19
N PHE A 433 -2.68 28.64 -2.45
CA PHE A 433 -2.36 27.22 -2.49
C PHE A 433 -3.55 26.37 -2.03
N ALA A 434 -3.44 25.05 -2.25
CA ALA A 434 -4.28 24.05 -1.62
C ALA A 434 -3.39 23.00 -0.94
N VAL A 435 -3.96 22.24 -0.02
CA VAL A 435 -3.29 21.10 0.63
C VAL A 435 -4.18 19.87 0.58
N HIS A 436 -3.56 18.70 0.46
CA HIS A 436 -4.12 17.52 1.10
C HIS A 436 -3.88 17.69 2.61
N SER A 437 -4.94 17.75 3.40
CA SER A 437 -4.80 17.89 4.86
C SER A 437 -4.35 16.57 5.44
N ASP A 438 -3.29 16.58 6.24
CA ASP A 438 -2.62 15.37 6.72
C ASP A 438 -1.64 15.72 7.86
N SER A 439 -1.07 14.70 8.53
CA SER A 439 0.14 14.88 9.33
C SER A 439 1.35 15.18 8.43
N ALA A 440 1.36 14.58 7.24
CA ALA A 440 2.34 14.81 6.19
C ALA A 440 1.71 15.53 4.96
N PRO A 441 1.28 16.80 5.08
CA PRO A 441 0.46 17.42 4.04
C PRO A 441 1.24 17.63 2.73
N THR A 442 0.59 17.28 1.63
CA THR A 442 1.08 17.60 0.28
C THR A 442 0.56 18.97 -0.16
N VAL A 443 1.47 19.85 -0.59
CA VAL A 443 1.18 21.26 -0.89
C VAL A 443 1.11 21.49 -2.40
N TYR A 444 0.07 22.19 -2.87
CA TYR A 444 -0.16 22.50 -4.27
C TYR A 444 -0.28 24.01 -4.46
N LEU A 445 0.81 24.68 -4.87
CA LEU A 445 0.76 26.11 -5.17
C LEU A 445 -0.01 26.38 -6.47
N THR A 446 -0.83 27.43 -6.45
CA THR A 446 -1.59 27.90 -7.62
C THR A 446 -0.64 28.22 -8.79
N GLY A 447 -0.96 27.71 -9.97
CA GLY A 447 -0.20 27.88 -11.20
C GLY A 447 0.82 26.77 -11.48
N GLN A 448 0.97 25.80 -10.57
CA GLN A 448 1.99 24.73 -10.63
C GLN A 448 3.39 25.31 -11.01
N PRO A 449 3.89 26.26 -10.21
CA PRO A 449 5.18 26.89 -10.48
C PRO A 449 6.33 25.89 -10.45
N ASP A 450 7.40 26.18 -11.20
CA ASP A 450 8.64 25.38 -11.15
C ASP A 450 9.24 25.37 -9.74
N ARG A 451 9.78 24.24 -9.31
CA ARG A 451 10.39 24.05 -7.98
C ARG A 451 11.48 25.08 -7.66
N THR A 452 12.19 25.57 -8.68
CA THR A 452 13.25 26.58 -8.52
C THR A 452 12.73 28.03 -8.49
N SER A 453 11.42 28.24 -8.66
CA SER A 453 10.85 29.58 -8.68
C SER A 453 10.93 30.26 -7.31
N ALA A 454 11.17 31.57 -7.31
CA ALA A 454 11.27 32.36 -6.07
C ALA A 454 10.04 32.22 -5.16
N THR A 455 8.85 32.01 -5.74
CA THR A 455 7.60 31.77 -4.99
C THR A 455 7.66 30.45 -4.22
N VAL A 456 8.04 29.35 -4.87
CA VAL A 456 8.16 28.03 -4.22
C VAL A 456 9.23 28.07 -3.12
N ARG A 457 10.41 28.60 -3.46
CA ARG A 457 11.54 28.72 -2.52
C ARG A 457 11.22 29.53 -1.27
N THR A 458 10.47 30.62 -1.44
CA THR A 458 10.02 31.44 -0.30
C THR A 458 9.01 30.70 0.56
N PHE A 459 8.12 29.92 -0.05
CA PHE A 459 7.10 29.14 0.64
C PHE A 459 7.71 27.99 1.46
N GLU A 460 8.66 27.24 0.89
CA GLU A 460 9.34 26.12 1.59
C GLU A 460 10.12 26.59 2.82
N ARG A 461 10.91 27.67 2.70
CA ARG A 461 11.61 28.27 3.84
C ARG A 461 10.67 28.81 4.92
N ALA A 462 9.52 29.37 4.53
CA ALA A 462 8.53 29.82 5.51
C ALA A 462 7.90 28.63 6.23
N THR A 463 7.65 27.55 5.51
CA THR A 463 7.11 26.30 6.05
C THR A 463 8.03 25.71 7.11
N SER A 464 9.35 25.67 6.87
CA SER A 464 10.30 25.13 7.85
C SER A 464 10.41 25.95 9.14
N GLN A 465 10.00 27.22 9.12
CA GLN A 465 10.08 28.13 10.27
C GLN A 465 8.80 28.16 11.11
N LEU A 466 7.79 27.36 10.77
CA LEU A 466 6.54 27.36 11.52
C LEU A 466 6.70 26.74 12.90
N THR A 467 6.11 27.43 13.87
CA THR A 467 6.03 26.95 15.25
C THR A 467 4.59 26.98 15.74
N ALA A 468 4.27 26.16 16.73
CA ALA A 468 2.97 26.16 17.39
C ALA A 468 3.13 25.94 18.88
N VAL A 469 2.25 26.56 19.68
CA VAL A 469 2.15 26.23 21.11
C VAL A 469 1.20 25.05 21.24
N SER A 470 1.70 23.89 21.68
CA SER A 470 0.87 22.69 21.81
C SER A 470 -0.19 22.88 22.90
N PRO A 471 -1.47 22.63 22.60
CA PRO A 471 -2.54 22.67 23.59
C PRO A 471 -2.49 21.47 24.56
N ILE A 472 -1.66 20.46 24.28
CA ILE A 472 -1.47 19.26 25.10
C ILE A 472 -0.37 19.51 26.14
N THR A 473 0.80 19.99 25.70
CA THR A 473 2.00 20.10 26.56
C THR A 473 2.26 21.53 27.04
N GLY A 474 1.75 22.55 26.33
CA GLY A 474 2.06 23.96 26.56
C GLY A 474 3.42 24.41 26.01
N ASN A 475 4.20 23.51 25.40
CA ASN A 475 5.49 23.83 24.80
C ASN A 475 5.32 24.49 23.42
N THR A 476 6.33 25.22 22.97
CA THR A 476 6.43 25.68 21.58
C THR A 476 7.18 24.64 20.77
N ASP A 477 6.48 24.00 19.83
CA ASP A 477 7.03 22.98 18.96
C ASP A 477 7.40 23.58 17.61
N THR A 478 8.46 23.04 16.99
CA THR A 478 8.71 23.20 15.57
C THR A 478 7.84 22.20 14.81
N ILE A 479 6.97 22.70 13.94
CA ILE A 479 6.00 21.87 13.21
C ILE A 479 6.70 21.02 12.16
N THR A 480 7.62 21.62 11.39
CA THR A 480 8.28 20.92 10.28
C THR A 480 9.42 20.04 10.76
N LYS A 481 9.38 18.74 10.45
CA LYS A 481 10.50 17.81 10.69
C LYS A 481 11.28 17.52 9.42
N PHE A 482 10.58 17.28 8.31
CA PHE A 482 11.20 17.07 7.01
C PHE A 482 10.42 17.72 5.88
N LEU A 483 11.11 18.03 4.79
CA LEU A 483 10.52 18.56 3.56
C LEU A 483 11.07 17.78 2.35
N ALA A 484 10.19 17.48 1.40
CA ALA A 484 10.52 16.81 0.15
C ALA A 484 9.89 17.56 -1.04
N ASP A 485 10.71 18.18 -1.88
CA ASP A 485 10.26 18.69 -3.19
C ASP A 485 10.18 17.54 -4.22
N PRO A 486 9.79 17.78 -5.50
CA PRO A 486 9.65 16.71 -6.48
C PRO A 486 10.91 15.90 -6.77
N VAL A 487 12.10 16.41 -6.46
CA VAL A 487 13.35 15.64 -6.57
C VAL A 487 13.40 14.58 -5.48
N GLU A 488 13.16 14.95 -4.23
CA GLU A 488 13.18 14.01 -3.11
C GLU A 488 11.99 13.06 -3.16
N MET A 489 10.80 13.55 -3.48
CA MET A 489 9.62 12.69 -3.68
C MET A 489 9.89 11.62 -4.74
N GLN A 490 10.68 11.92 -5.78
CA GLN A 490 11.09 10.91 -6.76
C GLN A 490 12.09 9.90 -6.18
N ALA A 491 12.96 10.29 -5.24
CA ALA A 491 13.82 9.36 -4.51
C ALA A 491 13.00 8.43 -3.60
N LEU A 492 11.89 8.92 -3.04
CA LEU A 492 11.02 8.21 -2.09
C LEU A 492 9.86 7.46 -2.75
N HIS A 493 9.82 7.37 -4.08
CA HIS A 493 8.75 6.68 -4.82
C HIS A 493 7.34 7.32 -4.72
N MET A 494 7.28 8.64 -4.56
CA MET A 494 6.06 9.43 -4.35
C MET A 494 5.60 10.21 -5.59
N VAL A 495 6.11 9.90 -6.79
CA VAL A 495 5.80 10.64 -8.03
C VAL A 495 5.29 9.69 -9.10
N THR A 496 3.99 9.76 -9.42
CA THR A 496 3.37 8.93 -10.46
C THR A 496 3.72 9.39 -11.88
N ALA A 497 3.29 8.59 -12.86
CA ALA A 497 3.34 8.91 -14.28
C ALA A 497 2.61 10.19 -14.69
N ASP A 498 1.63 10.66 -13.88
CA ASP A 498 0.88 11.87 -14.18
C ASP A 498 1.45 13.10 -13.43
N PRO A 499 2.05 14.07 -14.16
CA PRO A 499 2.56 15.29 -13.55
C PRO A 499 1.49 16.15 -12.88
N ALA A 500 0.20 15.98 -13.20
CA ALA A 500 -0.89 16.69 -12.55
C ALA A 500 -1.09 16.24 -11.10
N ARG A 501 -0.76 14.98 -10.76
CA ARG A 501 -0.88 14.43 -9.40
C ARG A 501 0.29 14.82 -8.49
N THR A 502 1.40 15.29 -9.07
CA THR A 502 2.62 15.63 -8.32
C THR A 502 2.44 16.93 -7.54
N PRO A 503 2.55 16.92 -6.19
CA PRO A 503 2.49 18.15 -5.41
C PRO A 503 3.70 19.05 -5.65
N THR A 504 3.59 20.31 -5.24
CA THR A 504 4.71 21.25 -5.25
C THR A 504 5.82 20.78 -4.31
N PHE A 505 5.46 20.33 -3.11
CA PHE A 505 6.33 19.65 -2.15
C PHE A 505 5.46 18.96 -1.09
N THR A 506 6.07 18.07 -0.32
CA THR A 506 5.48 17.40 0.84
C THR A 506 6.20 17.85 2.11
N LEU A 507 5.43 18.08 3.16
CA LEU A 507 5.91 18.34 4.50
C LEU A 507 5.64 17.08 5.34
N PHE A 508 6.62 16.63 6.12
CA PHE A 508 6.42 15.67 7.21
C PHE A 508 6.53 16.42 8.53
N ALA A 509 5.45 16.41 9.30
CA ALA A 509 5.31 17.25 10.49
C ALA A 509 5.81 16.56 11.76
N ASP A 510 5.74 17.31 12.86
CA ASP A 510 5.72 16.74 14.19
C ASP A 510 4.47 15.86 14.32
N PRO A 511 4.60 14.60 14.76
CA PRO A 511 3.55 13.60 14.58
C PRO A 511 2.33 13.87 15.48
N ASN A 512 2.43 14.84 16.39
CA ASN A 512 1.26 15.32 17.13
C ASN A 512 0.32 16.20 16.28
N TYR A 513 0.75 16.69 15.12
CA TYR A 513 0.04 17.71 14.36
C TYR A 513 -0.66 17.14 13.12
N PHE A 514 -1.90 17.55 12.92
CA PHE A 514 -2.62 17.40 11.66
C PHE A 514 -2.78 18.78 11.02
N LEU A 515 -2.36 18.92 9.77
CA LEU A 515 -2.25 20.22 9.10
C LEU A 515 -3.32 20.36 8.03
N PHE A 516 -4.10 21.44 8.12
CA PHE A 516 -5.17 21.73 7.16
C PHE A 516 -5.11 23.17 6.63
N HIS A 517 -5.77 23.41 5.50
CA HIS A 517 -5.89 24.75 4.94
C HIS A 517 -7.16 25.46 5.41
N GLY A 518 -7.02 26.39 6.36
CA GLY A 518 -8.09 27.26 6.85
C GLY A 518 -7.99 28.72 6.40
N ALA A 519 -8.42 29.64 7.25
CA ALA A 519 -8.34 31.08 7.00
C ALA A 519 -6.88 31.60 7.06
N LEU A 520 -6.54 32.62 6.26
CA LEU A 520 -5.21 33.24 6.21
C LEU A 520 -4.92 34.19 7.40
N ASN A 521 -5.26 33.77 8.61
CA ASN A 521 -4.96 34.47 9.86
C ASN A 521 -5.20 33.53 11.05
N CYS A 522 -4.70 33.92 12.21
CA CYS A 522 -4.97 33.27 13.50
C CYS A 522 -5.88 34.12 14.40
N ASN A 523 -6.89 34.78 13.84
CA ASN A 523 -7.89 35.51 14.64
C ASN A 523 -8.77 34.54 15.44
N SER A 524 -9.10 33.39 14.83
CA SER A 524 -9.45 32.17 15.57
C SER A 524 -8.17 31.40 15.88
N PRO A 525 -8.12 30.61 16.97
CA PRO A 525 -6.94 29.80 17.28
C PRO A 525 -6.53 28.97 16.07
N CYS A 526 -5.30 29.17 15.59
CA CYS A 526 -4.75 28.36 14.51
C CYS A 526 -4.37 26.95 14.98
N VAL A 527 -4.32 26.71 16.29
CA VAL A 527 -3.88 25.45 16.87
C VAL A 527 -4.91 25.03 17.92
N THR A 528 -5.46 23.84 17.77
CA THR A 528 -6.50 23.29 18.66
C THR A 528 -6.33 21.79 18.81
N GLU A 529 -6.55 21.28 20.03
CA GLU A 529 -6.68 19.83 20.27
C GLU A 529 -8.00 19.34 19.66
N GLN A 530 -8.00 18.19 18.98
CA GLN A 530 -9.21 17.48 18.55
C GLN A 530 -9.35 16.12 19.22
N PRO A 531 -10.13 16.02 20.31
CA PRO A 531 -10.27 14.75 21.04
C PRO A 531 -10.98 13.61 20.31
N GLY A 532 -11.50 13.87 19.10
CA GLY A 532 -12.12 12.85 18.27
C GLY A 532 -11.14 12.02 17.44
N PHE A 533 -9.87 12.44 17.34
CA PHE A 533 -8.82 11.79 16.55
C PHE A 533 -7.54 11.83 17.38
N ALA A 534 -7.12 10.74 18.00
CA ALA A 534 -5.96 10.73 18.91
C ALA A 534 -4.72 10.05 18.36
N TRP A 535 -4.80 9.53 17.13
CA TRP A 535 -3.79 8.72 16.50
C TRP A 535 -3.52 9.29 15.12
N ASN A 536 -2.26 9.66 14.88
CA ASN A 536 -1.81 10.30 13.66
C ASN A 536 -0.81 9.38 12.96
N HIS A 537 -0.95 9.28 11.65
CA HIS A 537 -0.03 8.54 10.79
C HIS A 537 0.19 9.31 9.48
N GLY A 538 1.14 8.82 8.69
CA GLY A 538 1.61 9.44 7.46
C GLY A 538 3.07 9.87 7.50
N ASP A 539 3.57 10.28 8.67
CA ASP A 539 4.93 10.79 8.79
C ASP A 539 6.03 9.70 8.69
N VAL A 540 7.30 10.09 8.92
CA VAL A 540 8.49 9.22 8.77
C VAL A 540 9.00 8.63 10.09
N GLN A 541 8.29 8.89 11.17
CA GLN A 541 8.72 8.58 12.53
C GLN A 541 8.63 7.07 12.75
N PRO A 542 9.58 6.45 13.47
CA PRO A 542 9.64 4.99 13.58
C PRO A 542 8.37 4.34 14.10
N GLU A 543 7.64 4.98 15.02
CA GLU A 543 6.34 4.51 15.53
C GLU A 543 5.26 4.39 14.44
N ILE A 544 5.35 5.19 13.37
CA ILE A 544 4.43 5.17 12.23
C ILE A 544 4.92 4.19 11.16
N VAL A 545 6.20 4.28 10.78
CA VAL A 545 6.73 3.54 9.61
C VAL A 545 7.32 2.17 9.93
N THR A 546 7.41 1.78 11.21
CA THR A 546 7.91 0.47 11.64
C THR A 546 6.76 -0.37 12.17
N THR A 547 6.37 -1.37 11.39
CA THR A 547 5.29 -2.32 11.68
C THR A 547 5.87 -3.73 11.87
N TRP A 548 5.04 -4.75 11.67
CA TRP A 548 5.37 -6.16 11.86
C TRP A 548 4.78 -7.04 10.77
N LEU A 549 5.45 -8.16 10.45
CA LEU A 549 4.96 -9.16 9.49
C LEU A 549 4.98 -10.55 10.12
N GLY A 550 3.80 -11.11 10.35
CA GLY A 550 3.60 -12.49 10.80
C GLY A 550 3.38 -13.43 9.61
N MET A 551 4.17 -14.50 9.52
CA MET A 551 4.00 -15.55 8.52
C MET A 551 3.93 -16.93 9.19
N VAL A 552 2.92 -17.71 8.85
CA VAL A 552 2.71 -19.07 9.37
C VAL A 552 2.31 -20.00 8.24
N GLY A 553 2.94 -21.16 8.13
CA GLY A 553 2.48 -22.19 7.20
C GLY A 553 3.59 -23.05 6.61
N PRO A 554 3.24 -23.96 5.69
CA PRO A 554 4.22 -24.82 5.05
C PRO A 554 5.27 -24.02 4.30
N GLY A 555 6.54 -24.20 4.67
CA GLY A 555 7.68 -23.57 4.02
C GLY A 555 8.24 -22.35 4.73
N ILE A 556 7.55 -21.85 5.77
CA ILE A 556 8.04 -20.81 6.66
C ILE A 556 8.85 -21.44 7.81
N ASP A 557 9.92 -20.79 8.25
CA ASP A 557 10.67 -21.19 9.44
C ASP A 557 9.92 -20.87 10.74
N GLN A 558 9.99 -21.79 11.70
CA GLN A 558 9.31 -21.69 13.00
C GLN A 558 10.29 -21.17 14.06
N ILE A 559 10.71 -19.92 13.90
CA ILE A 559 11.72 -19.30 14.77
C ILE A 559 11.12 -18.36 15.82
N GLY A 560 9.82 -18.09 15.76
CA GLY A 560 9.15 -17.16 16.66
C GLY A 560 9.44 -15.71 16.26
N VAL A 561 9.88 -14.88 17.20
CA VAL A 561 10.14 -13.46 16.96
C VAL A 561 11.52 -13.25 16.32
N ASP A 562 11.57 -12.53 15.20
CA ASP A 562 12.80 -12.02 14.58
C ASP A 562 12.77 -10.49 14.48
N GLY A 563 13.62 -9.85 15.27
CA GLY A 563 13.82 -8.39 15.24
C GLY A 563 15.00 -7.94 14.38
N THR A 564 15.58 -8.82 13.57
CA THR A 564 16.82 -8.55 12.82
C THR A 564 16.61 -8.42 11.32
N THR A 565 15.73 -9.23 10.73
CA THR A 565 15.45 -9.17 9.29
C THR A 565 14.72 -7.88 8.93
N TRP A 566 15.41 -7.01 8.20
CA TRP A 566 14.83 -5.79 7.66
C TRP A 566 14.02 -6.13 6.41
N SER A 567 12.75 -5.73 6.41
CA SER A 567 11.83 -5.86 5.28
C SER A 567 10.89 -4.67 5.21
N ASP A 568 10.20 -4.51 4.08
CA ASP A 568 9.07 -3.60 3.95
C ASP A 568 7.93 -4.25 3.15
N HIS A 569 6.80 -3.53 3.04
CA HIS A 569 5.57 -4.01 2.41
C HIS A 569 5.78 -4.59 1.02
N THR A 570 6.71 -4.05 0.23
CA THR A 570 6.95 -4.56 -1.13
C THR A 570 7.46 -6.01 -1.13
N ASP A 571 8.04 -6.49 -0.03
CA ASP A 571 8.61 -7.83 0.09
C ASP A 571 7.54 -8.92 0.29
N ILE A 572 6.32 -8.56 0.70
CA ILE A 572 5.23 -9.52 0.99
C ILE A 572 4.83 -10.27 -0.29
N ARG A 573 4.54 -9.54 -1.37
CA ARG A 573 4.09 -10.12 -2.64
C ARG A 573 5.08 -11.12 -3.26
N PRO A 574 6.37 -10.79 -3.52
CA PRO A 574 7.31 -11.75 -4.08
C PRO A 574 7.55 -12.95 -3.14
N THR A 575 7.48 -12.75 -1.82
CA THR A 575 7.56 -13.84 -0.84
C THR A 575 6.41 -14.84 -1.01
N LEU A 576 5.18 -14.36 -1.12
CA LEU A 576 4.00 -15.18 -1.43
C LEU A 576 4.16 -15.92 -2.76
N MET A 577 4.56 -15.21 -3.83
CA MET A 577 4.72 -15.81 -5.16
C MET A 577 5.72 -16.97 -5.14
N VAL A 578 6.88 -16.80 -4.49
CA VAL A 578 7.88 -17.87 -4.37
C VAL A 578 7.34 -19.09 -3.61
N LEU A 579 6.68 -18.89 -2.46
CA LEU A 579 6.15 -19.99 -1.65
C LEU A 579 5.06 -20.80 -2.39
N LEU A 580 4.26 -20.10 -3.19
CA LEU A 580 3.15 -20.68 -3.94
C LEU A 580 3.58 -21.27 -5.29
N GLY A 581 4.84 -21.09 -5.70
CA GLY A 581 5.33 -21.48 -7.01
C GLY A 581 4.64 -20.72 -8.15
N LEU A 582 4.23 -19.49 -7.88
CA LEU A 582 3.62 -18.56 -8.83
C LEU A 582 4.59 -17.43 -9.16
N LYS A 583 4.18 -16.55 -10.07
CA LYS A 583 4.90 -15.34 -10.41
C LYS A 583 3.93 -14.30 -10.93
N ASP A 584 4.27 -13.04 -10.72
CA ASP A 584 3.69 -11.93 -11.48
C ASP A 584 4.33 -11.81 -12.87
N ASP A 585 3.72 -11.00 -13.74
CA ASP A 585 4.23 -10.70 -15.09
C ASP A 585 4.96 -9.35 -15.17
N TYR A 586 5.21 -8.74 -14.02
CA TYR A 586 6.02 -7.54 -13.84
C TYR A 586 7.13 -7.80 -12.82
N SER A 587 8.10 -6.89 -12.78
CA SER A 587 9.18 -6.90 -11.78
C SER A 587 8.74 -6.14 -10.54
N HIS A 588 9.07 -6.63 -9.35
CA HIS A 588 8.72 -6.01 -8.07
C HIS A 588 9.72 -4.91 -7.67
N ASP A 589 9.40 -4.12 -6.64
CA ASP A 589 10.36 -3.30 -5.88
C ASP A 589 10.79 -3.96 -4.57
N GLY A 590 10.11 -5.07 -4.22
CA GLY A 590 10.48 -5.95 -3.12
C GLY A 590 11.23 -7.18 -3.57
N ARG A 591 11.72 -7.94 -2.60
CA ARG A 591 12.42 -9.21 -2.78
C ARG A 591 11.77 -10.30 -1.95
N ALA A 592 11.99 -11.56 -2.30
CA ALA A 592 11.50 -12.65 -1.47
C ALA A 592 12.31 -12.77 -0.17
N LEU A 593 11.63 -12.95 0.97
CA LEU A 593 12.24 -13.13 2.30
C LEU A 593 12.71 -14.58 2.49
N THR A 594 13.59 -15.06 1.61
CA THR A 594 13.96 -16.48 1.58
C THR A 594 14.81 -16.95 2.76
N GLU A 595 15.39 -16.04 3.54
CA GLU A 595 16.04 -16.33 4.82
C GLU A 595 15.06 -16.84 5.88
N ASP A 596 13.78 -16.46 5.78
CA ASP A 596 12.71 -16.87 6.70
C ASP A 596 11.96 -18.12 6.24
N PHE A 597 12.48 -18.78 5.20
CA PHE A 597 11.92 -20.01 4.68
C PHE A 597 12.66 -21.21 5.23
N SER A 598 11.89 -22.24 5.56
CA SER A 598 12.37 -23.59 5.71
C SER A 598 13.31 -23.98 4.58
N GLY A 599 14.45 -24.57 4.94
CA GLY A 599 15.50 -24.94 4.00
C GLY A 599 15.06 -25.84 2.84
N TRP A 600 13.88 -26.49 2.89
CA TRP A 600 13.32 -27.24 1.77
C TRP A 600 12.42 -26.41 0.84
N ALA A 601 11.85 -25.31 1.30
CA ALA A 601 10.97 -24.41 0.53
C ALA A 601 11.76 -23.33 -0.22
N ARG A 602 12.95 -22.97 0.28
CA ARG A 602 13.87 -22.05 -0.41
C ARG A 602 14.20 -22.50 -1.85
N PRO A 603 14.10 -21.61 -2.86
CA PRO A 603 14.57 -21.88 -4.20
C PRO A 603 16.05 -22.32 -4.22
N ALA A 604 16.40 -23.25 -5.12
CA ALA A 604 17.77 -23.79 -5.16
C ALA A 604 18.82 -22.71 -5.50
N ALA A 605 18.46 -21.71 -6.28
CA ALA A 605 19.35 -20.62 -6.67
C ALA A 605 19.63 -19.63 -5.53
N THR A 606 18.67 -19.40 -4.62
CA THR A 606 18.86 -18.52 -3.46
C THR A 606 19.69 -19.18 -2.35
N LYS A 607 19.75 -20.53 -2.29
CA LYS A 607 20.63 -21.29 -1.38
C LYS A 607 22.08 -21.32 -1.81
N LYS A 608 22.33 -21.37 -3.13
CA LYS A 608 23.67 -21.57 -3.70
C LYS A 608 24.52 -20.30 -3.71
N SER A 609 23.97 -19.19 -3.24
CA SER A 609 24.64 -17.89 -3.21
C SER A 609 24.56 -17.31 -1.80
N ASP A 610 25.69 -17.30 -1.09
CA ASP A 610 25.86 -16.44 0.10
C ASP A 610 25.63 -14.95 -0.26
N GLY A 611 25.76 -14.62 -1.56
CA GLY A 611 25.53 -13.30 -2.11
C GLY A 611 24.07 -12.87 -2.19
N TYR A 612 23.10 -13.79 -2.31
CA TYR A 612 21.69 -13.41 -2.49
C TYR A 612 21.18 -12.57 -1.32
N ILE A 613 21.33 -13.07 -0.08
CA ILE A 613 20.86 -12.35 1.13
C ILE A 613 21.56 -11.01 1.28
N THR A 614 22.87 -10.97 1.06
CA THR A 614 23.64 -9.71 1.20
C THR A 614 23.22 -8.68 0.15
N VAL A 615 22.95 -9.11 -1.09
CA VAL A 615 22.42 -8.23 -2.15
C VAL A 615 21.01 -7.78 -1.80
N ALA A 616 20.13 -8.68 -1.36
CA ALA A 616 18.75 -8.38 -0.98
C ALA A 616 18.70 -7.33 0.14
N GLN A 617 19.45 -7.54 1.23
CA GLN A 617 19.53 -6.59 2.34
C GLN A 617 20.10 -5.24 1.91
N THR A 618 21.16 -5.23 1.09
CA THR A 618 21.73 -3.96 0.59
C THR A 618 20.77 -3.25 -0.35
N TYR A 619 20.06 -3.99 -1.20
CA TYR A 619 19.04 -3.48 -2.11
C TYR A 619 17.93 -2.79 -1.33
N LYS A 620 17.43 -3.40 -0.25
CA LYS A 620 16.38 -2.80 0.57
C LYS A 620 16.82 -1.51 1.27
N GLN A 621 18.03 -1.49 1.83
CA GLN A 621 18.59 -0.26 2.40
C GLN A 621 18.84 0.86 1.37
N LEU A 622 18.96 0.49 0.10
CA LEU A 622 19.18 1.41 -1.01
C LEU A 622 17.88 1.88 -1.68
N ASN A 623 16.87 1.01 -1.78
CA ASN A 623 15.69 1.26 -2.59
C ASN A 623 14.44 1.65 -1.78
N ALA A 624 14.33 1.23 -0.53
CA ALA A 624 13.14 1.52 0.26
C ALA A 624 13.06 3.00 0.66
N ALA A 625 11.83 3.53 0.74
CA ALA A 625 11.56 4.91 1.13
C ALA A 625 12.17 5.24 2.51
N VAL A 626 12.04 4.33 3.47
CA VAL A 626 12.61 4.45 4.82
C VAL A 626 13.89 3.61 5.01
N GLY A 627 14.52 3.18 3.92
CA GLY A 627 15.87 2.61 3.96
C GLY A 627 16.93 3.68 4.23
N GLN A 628 18.16 3.26 4.55
CA GLN A 628 19.29 4.19 4.80
C GLN A 628 19.49 5.25 3.72
N PHE A 629 19.28 4.90 2.43
CA PHE A 629 19.38 5.87 1.35
C PHE A 629 18.27 6.92 1.44
N GLY A 630 17.00 6.51 1.51
CA GLY A 630 15.84 7.42 1.54
C GLY A 630 15.83 8.35 2.74
N LEU A 631 16.14 7.84 3.95
CA LEU A 631 16.23 8.69 5.14
C LEU A 631 17.37 9.73 5.04
N ALA A 632 18.49 9.35 4.44
CA ALA A 632 19.62 10.26 4.25
C ALA A 632 19.32 11.32 3.18
N THR A 633 18.66 10.95 2.06
CA THR A 633 18.27 11.91 1.03
C THR A 633 17.20 12.87 1.54
N LEU A 634 16.24 12.39 2.35
CA LEU A 634 15.21 13.23 2.94
C LEU A 634 15.80 14.28 3.89
N ALA A 635 16.78 13.90 4.72
CA ALA A 635 17.51 14.84 5.56
C ALA A 635 18.27 15.90 4.71
N ALA A 636 18.91 15.46 3.62
CA ALA A 636 19.62 16.36 2.71
C ALA A 636 18.67 17.32 1.97
N SER A 637 17.51 16.84 1.50
CA SER A 637 16.50 17.66 0.83
C SER A 637 15.86 18.64 1.80
N THR A 638 15.57 18.23 3.04
CA THR A 638 15.11 19.14 4.09
C THR A 638 16.08 20.32 4.26
N ARG A 639 17.38 20.03 4.39
CA ARG A 639 18.42 21.08 4.47
C ARG A 639 18.48 21.94 3.20
N ALA A 640 18.24 21.36 2.02
CA ALA A 640 18.19 22.10 0.77
C ALA A 640 16.99 23.07 0.74
N LEU A 641 15.80 22.60 1.11
CA LEU A 641 14.56 23.37 1.12
C LEU A 641 14.58 24.51 2.15
N GLU A 642 15.24 24.30 3.28
CA GLU A 642 15.46 25.32 4.31
C GLU A 642 16.47 26.39 3.91
N SER A 643 17.36 26.08 2.97
CA SER A 643 18.49 26.95 2.63
C SER A 643 18.14 28.14 1.75
N GLY A 644 19.09 29.07 1.67
CA GLY A 644 19.05 30.21 0.76
C GLY A 644 18.22 31.38 1.29
N ASN A 645 18.00 32.36 0.42
CA ASN A 645 17.19 33.55 0.68
C ASN A 645 16.73 34.16 -0.66
N ALA A 646 16.05 35.30 -0.61
CA ALA A 646 15.50 35.96 -1.81
C ALA A 646 16.54 36.34 -2.89
N GLY A 647 17.84 36.40 -2.55
CA GLY A 647 18.91 36.74 -3.50
C GLY A 647 19.88 35.59 -3.83
N ASP A 648 19.81 34.46 -3.14
CA ASP A 648 20.74 33.34 -3.31
C ASP A 648 20.11 31.99 -2.90
N ASP A 649 19.84 31.15 -3.90
CA ASP A 649 19.38 29.77 -3.76
C ASP A 649 20.45 28.76 -4.26
N SER A 650 21.72 29.14 -4.25
CA SER A 650 22.83 28.29 -4.72
C SER A 650 22.99 27.00 -3.90
N THR A 651 22.75 27.05 -2.59
CA THR A 651 22.81 25.86 -1.72
C THR A 651 21.73 24.85 -2.09
N TYR A 652 20.47 25.30 -2.22
CA TYR A 652 19.38 24.48 -2.71
C TYR A 652 19.69 23.85 -4.07
N THR A 653 20.09 24.69 -5.03
CA THR A 653 20.40 24.23 -6.40
C THR A 653 21.50 23.16 -6.39
N ASN A 654 22.55 23.35 -5.57
CA ASN A 654 23.66 22.40 -5.48
C ASN A 654 23.26 21.08 -4.80
N LEU A 655 22.48 21.12 -3.73
CA LEU A 655 22.03 19.93 -3.01
C LEU A 655 21.04 19.12 -3.86
N GLU A 656 20.02 19.77 -4.43
CA GLU A 656 19.03 19.07 -5.26
C GLU A 656 19.63 18.51 -6.56
N ASN A 657 20.60 19.17 -7.18
CA ASN A 657 21.30 18.59 -8.32
C ASN A 657 22.12 17.34 -7.94
N GLN A 658 22.67 17.30 -6.73
CA GLN A 658 23.34 16.10 -6.21
C GLN A 658 22.36 14.99 -5.88
N LEU A 659 21.18 15.33 -5.34
CA LEU A 659 20.09 14.37 -5.10
C LEU A 659 19.58 13.77 -6.41
N ILE A 660 19.35 14.57 -7.46
CA ILE A 660 19.02 14.06 -8.80
C ILE A 660 20.07 13.04 -9.28
N ALA A 661 21.35 13.36 -9.14
CA ALA A 661 22.43 12.45 -9.55
C ALA A 661 22.45 11.16 -8.71
N LEU A 662 22.26 11.27 -7.39
CA LEU A 662 22.20 10.12 -6.49
C LEU A 662 20.99 9.22 -6.80
N THR A 663 19.81 9.79 -7.03
CA THR A 663 18.60 9.04 -7.37
C THR A 663 18.75 8.32 -8.71
N ASN A 664 19.39 8.94 -9.70
CA ASN A 664 19.70 8.29 -10.98
C ASN A 664 20.69 7.11 -10.80
N ASP A 665 21.77 7.31 -10.03
CA ASP A 665 22.72 6.24 -9.71
C ASP A 665 22.04 5.10 -8.94
N ARG A 666 21.18 5.44 -7.97
CA ARG A 666 20.36 4.50 -7.18
C ARG A 666 19.47 3.68 -8.09
N ASN A 667 18.66 4.32 -8.93
CA ASN A 667 17.70 3.63 -9.81
C ASN A 667 18.41 2.65 -10.75
N ALA A 668 19.56 3.05 -11.33
CA ALA A 668 20.34 2.20 -12.21
C ALA A 668 20.93 0.97 -11.48
N LEU A 669 21.39 1.13 -10.24
CA LEU A 669 21.94 0.04 -9.44
C LEU A 669 20.85 -0.87 -8.88
N ALA A 670 19.78 -0.29 -8.34
CA ALA A 670 18.61 -0.98 -7.82
C ALA A 670 17.99 -1.88 -8.91
N GLY A 671 17.85 -1.37 -10.15
CA GLY A 671 17.39 -2.13 -11.31
C GLY A 671 18.26 -3.35 -11.64
N GLN A 672 19.58 -3.26 -11.45
CA GLN A 672 20.49 -4.41 -11.62
C GLN A 672 20.34 -5.43 -10.49
N MET A 673 20.23 -4.96 -9.25
CA MET A 673 20.08 -5.81 -8.07
C MET A 673 18.77 -6.61 -8.15
N ILE A 674 17.64 -5.95 -8.39
CA ILE A 674 16.34 -6.61 -8.43
C ILE A 674 16.25 -7.64 -9.56
N ALA A 675 16.80 -7.34 -10.74
CA ALA A 675 16.83 -8.28 -11.85
C ALA A 675 17.58 -9.59 -11.52
N LEU A 676 18.64 -9.51 -10.69
CA LEU A 676 19.37 -10.69 -10.21
C LEU A 676 18.63 -11.41 -9.10
N LEU A 677 18.00 -10.69 -8.18
CA LEU A 677 17.18 -11.26 -7.10
C LEU A 677 16.01 -12.06 -7.69
N GLU A 678 15.22 -11.46 -8.57
CA GLU A 678 14.11 -12.14 -9.25
C GLU A 678 14.59 -13.28 -10.18
N GLY A 679 15.79 -13.15 -10.74
CA GLY A 679 16.45 -14.23 -11.48
C GLY A 679 16.68 -15.47 -10.60
N ALA A 680 17.12 -15.27 -9.36
CA ALA A 680 17.31 -16.35 -8.40
C ALA A 680 15.99 -16.89 -7.85
N GLU A 681 15.03 -16.02 -7.59
CA GLU A 681 13.72 -16.35 -7.01
C GLU A 681 12.85 -17.15 -7.99
N PHE A 682 12.67 -16.63 -9.21
CA PHE A 682 11.66 -17.12 -10.15
C PHE A 682 12.25 -17.85 -11.37
N LYS A 683 13.55 -17.68 -11.68
CA LYS A 683 14.17 -18.21 -12.91
C LYS A 683 15.26 -19.25 -12.65
N GLY A 684 15.54 -19.58 -11.38
CA GLY A 684 16.55 -20.56 -11.00
C GLY A 684 17.99 -20.13 -11.35
N GLN A 685 18.24 -18.83 -11.50
CA GLN A 685 19.52 -18.26 -11.87
C GLN A 685 20.29 -17.82 -10.62
N PRO A 686 21.30 -18.56 -10.14
CA PRO A 686 22.04 -18.16 -8.95
C PRO A 686 22.85 -16.89 -9.21
N ILE A 687 23.02 -16.07 -8.16
CA ILE A 687 23.85 -14.87 -8.22
C ILE A 687 25.31 -15.25 -7.98
N ASP A 688 26.17 -14.95 -8.96
CA ASP A 688 27.62 -15.10 -8.86
C ASP A 688 28.20 -14.26 -7.71
N GLN A 689 29.14 -14.83 -6.94
CA GLN A 689 29.66 -14.22 -5.72
C GLN A 689 30.42 -12.92 -5.98
N HIS A 690 31.21 -12.84 -7.05
CA HIS A 690 31.95 -11.62 -7.40
C HIS A 690 30.98 -10.51 -7.83
N THR A 691 29.95 -10.86 -8.60
CA THR A 691 28.87 -9.94 -8.98
C THR A 691 28.13 -9.41 -7.75
N ALA A 692 27.74 -10.30 -6.82
CA ALA A 692 27.09 -9.93 -5.57
C ALA A 692 27.94 -8.95 -4.74
N GLN A 693 29.23 -9.27 -4.55
CA GLN A 693 30.15 -8.40 -3.80
C GLN A 693 30.30 -7.02 -4.45
N SER A 694 30.43 -6.97 -5.78
CA SER A 694 30.52 -5.71 -6.52
C SER A 694 29.28 -4.83 -6.32
N LEU A 695 28.09 -5.41 -6.44
CA LEU A 695 26.83 -4.67 -6.24
C LEU A 695 26.68 -4.19 -4.80
N VAL A 696 27.01 -5.03 -3.82
CA VAL A 696 26.95 -4.65 -2.40
C VAL A 696 27.90 -3.50 -2.08
N VAL A 697 29.13 -3.53 -2.61
CA VAL A 697 30.09 -2.43 -2.44
C VAL A 697 29.58 -1.14 -3.08
N GLN A 698 29.01 -1.21 -4.29
CA GLN A 698 28.41 -0.05 -4.95
C GLN A 698 27.22 0.51 -4.17
N GLY A 699 26.33 -0.35 -3.66
CA GLY A 699 25.16 0.05 -2.87
C GLY A 699 25.57 0.78 -1.59
N ARG A 700 26.53 0.20 -0.83
CA ARG A 700 27.09 0.84 0.36
C ARG A 700 27.79 2.16 0.05
N ALA A 701 28.45 2.27 -1.10
CA ALA A 701 29.08 3.52 -1.52
C ALA A 701 28.05 4.61 -1.87
N LEU A 702 26.92 4.26 -2.49
CA LEU A 702 25.82 5.20 -2.73
C LEU A 702 25.17 5.66 -1.42
N ILE A 703 24.88 4.73 -0.51
CA ILE A 703 24.37 5.06 0.83
C ILE A 703 25.35 6.00 1.56
N ALA A 704 26.65 5.73 1.50
CA ALA A 704 27.65 6.61 2.12
C ALA A 704 27.69 8.01 1.48
N ARG A 705 27.50 8.13 0.16
CA ARG A 705 27.38 9.43 -0.54
C ARG A 705 26.12 10.19 -0.12
N ALA A 706 24.98 9.51 0.02
CA ALA A 706 23.75 10.11 0.53
C ALA A 706 23.92 10.60 1.97
N ASN A 707 24.52 9.78 2.85
CA ASN A 707 24.82 10.18 4.23
C ASN A 707 25.81 11.34 4.35
N ALA A 708 26.75 11.48 3.41
CA ALA A 708 27.64 12.63 3.36
C ALA A 708 26.94 13.91 2.89
N LEU A 709 25.78 13.77 2.24
CA LEU A 709 24.93 14.87 1.81
C LEU A 709 23.89 15.25 2.87
N ALA A 710 23.46 14.34 3.74
CA ALA A 710 22.67 14.66 4.93
C ALA A 710 23.45 15.62 5.86
#